data_AF-R5D1R7-F1
#
_entry.id   AF-R5D1R7-F1
#
_cell.length_a   1.000
_cell.length_b   1.000
_cell.length_c   1.000
_cell.angle_alpha   90.00
_cell.angle_beta   90.00
_cell.angle_gamma   90.00
#
_symmetry.space_group_name_H-M   'P 1'
#
loop_
_entity.id
_entity.type
_entity.pdbx_description
1 polymer ?
#
loop_
_entity_poly.entity_id
_entity_poly.type
_entity_poly.pdbx_seq_one_letter_code
_entity_poly.pdbx_strand_id
1 'polypeptide(L)'
;MKVLILSCNTGGGHNSAAAAIKDYFEKNGSRCDIVNALDFLPKAKAEFISKGHVLAYKYAPKLYGAGYRMSEMLPQKGLYEQNAKGADELCKKLFSGGYDIVISVHIFAAMMMTELRISREIDIPSFFVATDYTCSPGVSEIDADCYFIPHEKLRDEFISQGVRADRIVASGIPVREEFLSRTDKTAARRTLGLTEDGRVLLMCCGSMGCGPIRSIAYKIGEVLGENDDLVIICGSNKQLKKDLQFLTGDDIRIKICGFTDKMSLYMDAADLIITKAGGLSTTEAVMKRLPILYIDAVPGVESRNIEFMTGNSYALEADTSSGMVNLVDTCLSGAVDPMVMVRNRERDFPFNAAKTIYETVCARFERFDRSRSESKAEPEKALARSMPKMQKRMMLIVNPVAGKGEMMRNIAEVTGIFMDAGYTVSLFPTKGRGDATEFVKAYAKGFDMVCCSGGDGTMNEVASGMIEAGLNLPIGYMPSGSTNDFAEFHGISSDIKKAARNIVEGSEHLVDVGKLGDKYFINAADFGAFTWLPYTTPQRLKNKLGFYAYVLDGIKDLNKLQSEHLRVTINGVTEENEFVFGIVASSSGLAGALDYFGQKVVADDGLFEVLFIRRPTSPMELQATINALGSQSLNNDLISFCRTDKVEIECLKKLTWALDGEKCVAGSHHELESLRRRIKIVF
;
A
#
# COMPACT_ATOMS: atom_id res chain seq x y z
N MET A 1 3.07 -30.07 -9.24
CA MET A 1 2.79 -28.77 -8.60
C MET A 1 1.61 -28.08 -9.28
N LYS A 2 0.84 -27.30 -8.53
CA LYS A 2 -0.19 -26.39 -9.01
C LYS A 2 0.32 -24.95 -8.96
N VAL A 3 0.40 -24.29 -10.10
CA VAL A 3 1.06 -22.99 -10.28
C VAL A 3 0.03 -21.92 -10.59
N LEU A 4 0.07 -20.81 -9.86
CA LEU A 4 -0.65 -19.60 -10.24
C LEU A 4 0.30 -18.65 -10.97
N ILE A 5 -0.02 -18.31 -12.22
CA ILE A 5 0.73 -17.34 -13.00
C ILE A 5 -0.06 -16.03 -13.03
N LEU A 6 0.50 -14.98 -12.44
CA LEU A 6 -0.11 -13.66 -12.41
C LEU A 6 0.43 -12.80 -13.57
N SER A 7 -0.46 -12.48 -14.50
CA SER A 7 -0.21 -11.58 -15.63
C SER A 7 -0.92 -10.23 -15.42
N CYS A 8 -0.74 -9.30 -16.35
CA CYS A 8 -1.40 -8.00 -16.33
C CYS A 8 -1.76 -7.56 -17.76
N ASN A 9 -3.02 -7.21 -17.98
CA ASN A 9 -3.54 -6.70 -19.26
C ASN A 9 -3.16 -5.23 -19.54
N THR A 10 -1.89 -4.87 -19.33
CA THR A 10 -1.27 -3.58 -19.66
C THR A 10 -0.53 -3.60 -20.99
N GLY A 11 -0.48 -4.77 -21.66
CA GLY A 11 0.11 -4.99 -22.98
C GLY A 11 0.04 -6.48 -23.36
N GLY A 12 0.27 -6.81 -24.64
CA GLY A 12 0.23 -8.21 -25.10
C GLY A 12 1.42 -9.07 -24.62
N GLY A 13 2.54 -8.43 -24.29
CA GLY A 13 3.80 -9.10 -23.94
C GLY A 13 3.72 -9.96 -22.68
N HIS A 14 3.23 -9.40 -21.57
CA HIS A 14 3.12 -10.14 -20.30
C HIS A 14 2.25 -11.39 -20.43
N ASN A 15 1.14 -11.29 -21.17
CA ASN A 15 0.27 -12.44 -21.44
C ASN A 15 0.97 -13.51 -22.31
N SER A 16 1.78 -13.10 -23.30
CA SER A 16 2.59 -14.03 -24.10
C SER A 16 3.63 -14.76 -23.23
N ALA A 17 4.32 -14.03 -22.35
CA ALA A 17 5.26 -14.61 -21.39
C ALA A 17 4.58 -15.58 -20.41
N ALA A 18 3.43 -15.20 -19.85
CA ALA A 18 2.64 -16.06 -18.96
C ALA A 18 2.17 -17.34 -19.68
N ALA A 19 1.73 -17.24 -20.94
CA ALA A 19 1.34 -18.39 -21.75
C ALA A 19 2.55 -19.31 -22.02
N ALA A 20 3.70 -18.76 -22.36
CA ALA A 20 4.93 -19.54 -22.59
C ALA A 20 5.38 -20.31 -21.33
N ILE A 21 5.30 -19.69 -20.15
CA ILE A 21 5.57 -20.36 -18.87
C ILE A 21 4.53 -21.47 -18.65
N LYS A 22 3.25 -21.16 -18.82
CA LYS A 22 2.15 -22.14 -18.66
C LYS A 22 2.38 -23.38 -19.52
N ASP A 23 2.57 -23.19 -20.83
CA ASP A 23 2.71 -24.27 -21.80
C ASP A 23 3.88 -25.18 -21.42
N TYR A 24 5.03 -24.60 -21.05
CA TYR A 24 6.20 -25.36 -20.63
C TYR A 24 5.96 -26.14 -19.33
N PHE A 25 5.35 -25.51 -18.33
CA PHE A 25 5.07 -26.15 -17.04
C PHE A 25 4.05 -27.28 -17.16
N GLU A 26 3.00 -27.10 -17.96
CA GLU A 26 1.97 -28.13 -18.20
C GLU A 26 2.52 -29.32 -19.00
N LYS A 27 3.36 -29.05 -20.01
CA LYS A 27 4.10 -30.10 -20.75
C LYS A 27 4.99 -30.96 -19.84
N ASN A 28 5.45 -30.40 -18.72
CA ASN A 28 6.25 -31.10 -17.71
C ASN A 28 5.44 -31.48 -16.45
N GLY A 29 4.12 -31.68 -16.58
CA GLY A 29 3.29 -32.31 -15.55
C GLY A 29 2.76 -31.40 -14.44
N SER A 30 2.95 -30.07 -14.55
CA SER A 30 2.33 -29.10 -13.63
C SER A 30 0.90 -28.76 -14.04
N ARG A 31 0.10 -28.22 -13.12
CA ARG A 31 -1.22 -27.66 -13.42
C ARG A 31 -1.15 -26.14 -13.28
N CYS A 32 -1.51 -25.39 -14.30
CA CYS A 32 -1.24 -23.95 -14.32
C CYS A 32 -2.51 -23.13 -14.59
N ASP A 33 -2.79 -22.17 -13.72
CA ASP A 33 -3.83 -21.16 -13.97
C ASP A 33 -3.17 -19.80 -14.23
N ILE A 34 -3.63 -19.09 -15.27
CA ILE A 34 -3.24 -17.71 -15.53
C ILE A 34 -4.36 -16.80 -15.02
N VAL A 35 -4.00 -15.79 -14.23
CA VAL A 35 -4.95 -14.76 -13.76
C VAL A 35 -4.42 -13.37 -14.09
N ASN A 36 -5.31 -12.49 -14.54
CA ASN A 36 -5.01 -11.08 -14.75
C ASN A 36 -5.12 -10.34 -13.41
N ALA A 37 -4.02 -9.77 -12.93
CA ALA A 37 -3.97 -9.08 -11.64
C ALA A 37 -4.94 -7.88 -11.56
N LEU A 38 -5.26 -7.25 -12.69
CA LEU A 38 -6.24 -6.14 -12.73
C LEU A 38 -7.67 -6.59 -12.42
N ASP A 39 -7.99 -7.88 -12.55
CA ASP A 39 -9.34 -8.39 -12.23
C ASP A 39 -9.64 -8.35 -10.72
N PHE A 40 -8.59 -8.24 -9.89
CA PHE A 40 -8.71 -8.07 -8.45
C PHE A 40 -8.98 -6.61 -8.03
N LEU A 41 -8.96 -5.67 -8.99
CA LEU A 41 -9.31 -4.27 -8.76
C LEU A 41 -10.77 -4.00 -9.13
N PRO A 42 -11.42 -2.99 -8.52
CA PRO A 42 -12.74 -2.54 -8.95
C PRO A 42 -12.75 -2.19 -10.45
N LYS A 43 -13.77 -2.66 -11.20
CA LYS A 43 -13.85 -2.52 -12.68
C LYS A 43 -13.55 -1.10 -13.20
N ALA A 44 -14.08 -0.06 -12.54
CA ALA A 44 -13.84 1.33 -12.93
C ALA A 44 -12.36 1.75 -12.82
N LYS A 45 -11.63 1.23 -11.82
CA LYS A 45 -10.17 1.46 -11.67
C LYS A 45 -9.36 0.61 -12.64
N ALA A 46 -9.73 -0.64 -12.86
CA ALA A 46 -9.08 -1.50 -13.85
C ALA A 46 -9.18 -0.88 -15.26
N GLU A 47 -10.36 -0.37 -15.61
CA GLU A 47 -10.57 0.37 -16.87
C GLU A 47 -9.82 1.70 -16.91
N PHE A 48 -9.76 2.46 -15.81
CA PHE A 48 -8.98 3.70 -15.75
C PHE A 48 -7.48 3.47 -15.90
N ILE A 49 -6.93 2.43 -15.27
CA ILE A 49 -5.51 2.07 -15.39
C ILE A 49 -5.23 1.59 -16.82
N SER A 50 -6.03 0.67 -17.36
CA SER A 50 -5.85 0.15 -18.72
C SER A 50 -6.02 1.25 -19.78
N LYS A 51 -7.11 2.04 -19.73
CA LYS A 51 -7.39 3.11 -20.69
C LYS A 51 -6.49 4.33 -20.47
N GLY A 52 -6.19 4.69 -19.22
CA GLY A 52 -5.32 5.81 -18.86
C GLY A 52 -3.86 5.56 -19.19
N HIS A 53 -3.36 4.33 -19.03
CA HIS A 53 -2.03 3.93 -19.49
C HIS A 53 -1.93 4.04 -21.02
N VAL A 54 -2.91 3.49 -21.77
CA VAL A 54 -2.97 3.60 -23.23
C VAL A 54 -3.11 5.05 -23.70
N LEU A 55 -3.90 5.88 -23.00
CA LEU A 55 -4.10 7.30 -23.34
C LEU A 55 -2.84 8.13 -23.08
N ALA A 56 -2.17 7.94 -21.94
CA ALA A 56 -0.90 8.60 -21.63
C ALA A 56 0.20 8.18 -22.61
N TYR A 57 0.27 6.89 -22.95
CA TYR A 57 1.22 6.34 -23.92
C TYR A 57 1.02 6.90 -25.34
N LYS A 58 -0.23 7.13 -25.74
CA LYS A 58 -0.57 7.61 -27.08
C LYS A 58 -0.53 9.13 -27.24
N TYR A 59 -0.89 9.88 -26.20
CA TYR A 59 -1.13 11.33 -26.31
C TYR A 59 -0.19 12.21 -25.46
N ALA A 60 0.57 11.64 -24.51
CA ALA A 60 1.51 12.39 -23.67
C ALA A 60 2.82 11.63 -23.37
N PRO A 61 3.53 11.10 -24.39
CA PRO A 61 4.68 10.21 -24.20
C PRO A 61 5.86 10.86 -23.45
N LYS A 62 6.13 12.15 -23.69
CA LYS A 62 7.22 12.89 -23.01
C LYS A 62 6.95 13.12 -21.51
N LEU A 63 5.69 13.35 -21.13
CA LEU A 63 5.26 13.52 -19.73
C LEU A 63 5.30 12.18 -18.99
N TYR A 64 4.86 11.11 -19.64
CA TYR A 64 4.94 9.75 -19.08
C TYR A 64 6.40 9.31 -18.90
N GLY A 65 7.26 9.52 -19.91
CA GLY A 65 8.69 9.26 -19.81
C GLY A 65 9.42 10.13 -18.77
N ALA A 66 8.97 11.36 -18.54
CA ALA A 66 9.49 12.20 -17.45
C ALA A 66 9.07 11.68 -16.07
N GLY A 67 7.82 11.22 -15.92
CA GLY A 67 7.34 10.56 -14.70
C GLY A 67 8.08 9.25 -14.40
N TYR A 68 8.37 8.46 -15.43
CA TYR A 68 9.18 7.24 -15.33
C TYR A 68 10.63 7.53 -14.91
N ARG A 69 11.31 8.50 -15.55
CA ARG A 69 12.67 8.92 -15.14
C ARG A 69 12.73 9.49 -13.72
N MET A 70 11.70 10.24 -13.31
CA MET A 70 11.60 10.75 -11.94
C MET A 70 11.38 9.62 -10.93
N SER A 71 10.62 8.60 -11.33
CA SER A 71 10.41 7.36 -10.58
C SER A 71 11.68 6.51 -10.46
N GLU A 72 12.57 6.51 -11.46
CA GLU A 72 13.89 5.87 -11.41
C GLU A 72 14.87 6.58 -10.45
N MET A 73 14.75 7.90 -10.29
CA MET A 73 15.70 8.71 -9.50
C MET A 73 15.35 8.83 -8.02
N LEU A 74 14.13 8.47 -7.62
CA LEU A 74 13.64 8.63 -6.25
C LEU A 74 13.48 7.27 -5.56
N PRO A 75 13.94 7.11 -4.30
CA PRO A 75 13.65 5.91 -3.52
C PRO A 75 12.13 5.73 -3.42
N GLN A 76 11.61 4.68 -4.04
CA GLN A 76 10.21 4.32 -3.93
C GLN A 76 10.05 3.55 -2.63
N LYS A 77 9.30 4.13 -1.68
CA LYS A 77 8.95 3.49 -0.42
C LYS A 77 7.44 3.47 -0.30
N GLY A 78 6.86 2.29 -0.07
CA GLY A 78 5.43 2.11 0.14
C GLY A 78 4.62 2.08 -1.15
N LEU A 79 5.26 1.83 -2.31
CA LEU A 79 4.54 1.63 -3.56
C LEU A 79 3.77 0.31 -3.53
N TYR A 80 4.28 -0.74 -2.87
CA TYR A 80 3.53 -1.98 -2.68
C TYR A 80 2.24 -1.75 -1.87
N GLU A 81 2.27 -0.95 -0.78
CA GLU A 81 1.08 -0.62 0.03
C GLU A 81 0.01 0.14 -0.76
N GLN A 82 0.44 1.01 -1.69
CA GLN A 82 -0.48 1.75 -2.56
C GLN A 82 -1.13 0.85 -3.62
N ASN A 83 -0.41 -0.19 -4.04
CA ASN A 83 -0.81 -1.20 -5.04
C ASN A 83 -1.34 -2.51 -4.44
N ALA A 84 -1.39 -2.63 -3.10
CA ALA A 84 -2.01 -3.70 -2.32
C ALA A 84 -3.53 -3.83 -2.54
N LYS A 85 -4.15 -2.87 -3.24
CA LYS A 85 -5.58 -2.92 -3.58
C LYS A 85 -5.84 -4.15 -4.43
N GLY A 86 -6.58 -5.12 -3.88
CA GLY A 86 -6.87 -6.40 -4.51
C GLY A 86 -6.04 -7.57 -3.96
N ALA A 87 -5.08 -7.33 -3.05
CA ALA A 87 -4.37 -8.38 -2.33
C ALA A 87 -5.35 -9.34 -1.63
N ASP A 88 -6.44 -8.83 -1.06
CA ASP A 88 -7.49 -9.65 -0.43
C ASP A 88 -8.16 -10.63 -1.41
N GLU A 89 -8.45 -10.18 -2.64
CA GLU A 89 -9.04 -11.05 -3.67
C GLU A 89 -8.01 -12.06 -4.20
N LEU A 90 -6.75 -11.64 -4.35
CA LEU A 90 -5.64 -12.55 -4.65
C LEU A 90 -5.50 -13.62 -3.55
N CYS A 91 -5.58 -13.23 -2.27
CA CYS A 91 -5.54 -14.14 -1.13
C CYS A 91 -6.67 -15.17 -1.18
N LYS A 92 -7.92 -14.73 -1.42
CA LYS A 92 -9.05 -15.65 -1.63
C LYS A 92 -8.80 -16.63 -2.78
N LYS A 93 -8.26 -16.13 -3.90
CA LYS A 93 -7.93 -16.97 -5.06
C LYS A 93 -6.82 -17.98 -4.74
N LEU A 94 -5.80 -17.59 -3.99
CA LEU A 94 -4.69 -18.45 -3.58
C LEU A 94 -5.19 -19.63 -2.73
N PHE A 95 -5.97 -19.34 -1.67
CA PHE A 95 -6.45 -20.37 -0.75
C PHE A 95 -7.56 -21.24 -1.35
N SER A 96 -8.51 -20.67 -2.11
CA SER A 96 -9.54 -21.47 -2.80
C SER A 96 -8.97 -22.34 -3.92
N GLY A 97 -7.89 -21.87 -4.55
CA GLY A 97 -7.20 -22.59 -5.61
C GLY A 97 -6.24 -23.66 -5.11
N GLY A 98 -5.73 -23.58 -3.87
CA GLY A 98 -4.73 -24.50 -3.34
C GLY A 98 -3.47 -24.54 -4.21
N TYR A 99 -2.92 -23.37 -4.54
CA TYR A 99 -1.71 -23.26 -5.35
C TYR A 99 -0.46 -23.52 -4.50
N ASP A 100 0.50 -24.23 -5.09
CA ASP A 100 1.77 -24.57 -4.45
C ASP A 100 2.78 -23.42 -4.57
N ILE A 101 2.72 -22.65 -5.66
CA ILE A 101 3.64 -21.54 -5.96
C ILE A 101 2.93 -20.42 -6.76
N VAL A 102 3.52 -19.24 -6.77
CA VAL A 102 3.08 -18.08 -7.57
C VAL A 102 4.21 -17.57 -8.46
N ILE A 103 3.95 -17.37 -9.75
CA ILE A 103 4.88 -16.73 -10.70
C ILE A 103 4.24 -15.43 -11.21
N SER A 104 4.89 -14.29 -10.97
CA SER A 104 4.43 -12.98 -11.45
C SER A 104 5.28 -12.50 -12.63
N VAL A 105 4.63 -12.20 -13.76
CA VAL A 105 5.28 -11.67 -14.97
C VAL A 105 5.10 -10.15 -15.15
N HIS A 106 4.61 -9.49 -14.11
CA HIS A 106 4.37 -8.05 -14.08
C HIS A 106 4.56 -7.50 -12.66
N ILE A 107 5.13 -6.30 -12.53
CA ILE A 107 5.44 -5.67 -11.25
C ILE A 107 4.23 -5.48 -10.33
N PHE A 108 3.10 -4.98 -10.85
CA PHE A 108 1.86 -4.86 -10.07
C PHE A 108 1.41 -6.18 -9.44
N ALA A 109 1.48 -7.28 -10.19
CA ALA A 109 1.13 -8.60 -9.67
C ALA A 109 2.07 -9.03 -8.54
N ALA A 110 3.37 -8.80 -8.73
CA ALA A 110 4.39 -9.14 -7.73
C ALA A 110 4.27 -8.29 -6.46
N MET A 111 3.89 -7.01 -6.58
CA MET A 111 3.62 -6.14 -5.42
C MET A 111 2.40 -6.61 -4.62
N MET A 112 1.34 -7.08 -5.27
CA MET A 112 0.19 -7.67 -4.56
C MET A 112 0.58 -8.92 -3.77
N MET A 113 1.45 -9.76 -4.34
CA MET A 113 1.99 -10.91 -3.62
C MET A 113 2.91 -10.50 -2.47
N THR A 114 3.72 -9.46 -2.67
CA THR A 114 4.62 -8.93 -1.62
C THR A 114 3.84 -8.40 -0.42
N GLU A 115 2.78 -7.63 -0.67
CA GLU A 115 1.85 -7.21 0.39
C GLU A 115 1.34 -8.42 1.18
N LEU A 116 0.89 -9.48 0.50
CA LEU A 116 0.38 -10.67 1.17
C LEU A 116 1.44 -11.41 2.02
N ARG A 117 2.69 -11.45 1.55
CA ARG A 117 3.79 -12.03 2.33
C ARG A 117 4.09 -11.20 3.57
N ILE A 118 4.09 -9.87 3.45
CA ILE A 118 4.44 -8.95 4.54
C ILE A 118 3.29 -8.82 5.55
N SER A 119 2.06 -8.55 5.10
CA SER A 119 0.95 -8.19 5.99
C SER A 119 0.10 -9.36 6.45
N ARG A 120 0.18 -10.51 5.76
CA ARG A 120 -0.61 -11.71 6.07
C ARG A 120 0.21 -12.97 6.27
N GLU A 121 1.55 -12.86 6.31
CA GLU A 121 2.49 -13.96 6.54
C GLU A 121 2.20 -15.19 5.64
N ILE A 122 1.81 -14.94 4.38
CA ILE A 122 1.54 -16.04 3.44
C ILE A 122 2.86 -16.72 3.07
N ASP A 123 2.97 -17.99 3.45
CA ASP A 123 4.12 -18.86 3.18
C ASP A 123 3.93 -19.68 1.89
N ILE A 124 3.75 -18.99 0.76
CA ILE A 124 3.69 -19.58 -0.58
C ILE A 124 4.89 -19.06 -1.39
N PRO A 125 5.75 -19.94 -1.94
CA PRO A 125 6.89 -19.52 -2.75
C PRO A 125 6.45 -18.63 -3.92
N SER A 126 7.11 -17.49 -4.05
CA SER A 126 6.81 -16.47 -5.04
C SER A 126 8.03 -16.20 -5.93
N PHE A 127 7.79 -16.14 -7.23
CA PHE A 127 8.81 -15.92 -8.24
C PHE A 127 8.43 -14.72 -9.11
N PHE A 128 9.41 -13.91 -9.48
CA PHE A 128 9.22 -12.77 -10.38
C PHE A 128 9.98 -12.98 -11.69
N VAL A 129 9.32 -12.69 -12.82
CA VAL A 129 9.92 -12.72 -14.16
C VAL A 129 9.89 -11.32 -14.74
N ALA A 130 11.08 -10.73 -14.92
CA ALA A 130 11.25 -9.46 -15.60
C ALA A 130 11.03 -9.64 -17.11
N THR A 131 10.17 -8.80 -17.69
CA THR A 131 9.78 -8.87 -19.10
C THR A 131 10.39 -7.76 -19.96
N ASP A 132 11.34 -7.02 -19.40
CA ASP A 132 12.02 -5.89 -20.02
C ASP A 132 13.52 -5.93 -19.69
N TYR A 133 14.35 -5.47 -20.62
CA TYR A 133 15.82 -5.44 -20.53
C TYR A 133 16.33 -4.28 -19.66
N THR A 134 15.71 -4.14 -18.49
CA THR A 134 16.00 -3.12 -17.48
C THR A 134 15.35 -3.51 -16.15
N CYS A 135 15.91 -3.03 -15.04
CA CYS A 135 15.29 -3.17 -13.73
C CYS A 135 14.18 -2.13 -13.58
N SER A 136 12.95 -2.52 -13.89
CA SER A 136 11.78 -1.63 -13.80
C SER A 136 11.64 -0.99 -12.41
N PRO A 137 11.22 0.30 -12.31
CA PRO A 137 10.98 0.96 -11.04
C PRO A 137 10.00 0.19 -10.15
N GLY A 138 10.39 -0.03 -8.90
CA GLY A 138 9.63 -0.77 -7.89
C GLY A 138 9.96 -2.27 -7.80
N VAL A 139 10.84 -2.82 -8.65
CA VAL A 139 11.33 -4.20 -8.51
C VAL A 139 12.02 -4.39 -7.15
N SER A 140 12.66 -3.35 -6.63
CA SER A 140 13.28 -3.29 -5.31
C SER A 140 12.30 -3.46 -4.14
N GLU A 141 11.02 -3.17 -4.35
CA GLU A 141 9.96 -3.33 -3.34
C GLU A 141 9.28 -4.71 -3.42
N ILE A 142 9.61 -5.55 -4.39
CA ILE A 142 9.06 -6.90 -4.50
C ILE A 142 9.79 -7.80 -3.50
N ASP A 143 9.08 -8.69 -2.79
CA ASP A 143 9.65 -9.83 -2.05
C ASP A 143 9.36 -11.15 -2.77
N ALA A 144 10.32 -11.60 -3.58
CA ALA A 144 10.28 -12.88 -4.28
C ALA A 144 11.47 -13.76 -3.87
N ASP A 145 11.27 -15.08 -3.95
CA ASP A 145 12.27 -16.11 -3.66
C ASP A 145 13.29 -16.24 -4.81
N CYS A 146 12.90 -15.87 -6.03
CA CYS A 146 13.79 -15.74 -7.18
C CYS A 146 13.29 -14.66 -8.16
N TYR A 147 14.24 -13.95 -8.76
CA TYR A 147 14.05 -12.95 -9.80
C TYR A 147 14.70 -13.47 -11.08
N PHE A 148 13.87 -13.73 -12.08
CA PHE A 148 14.27 -14.15 -13.41
C PHE A 148 14.47 -12.92 -14.28
N ILE A 149 15.73 -12.64 -14.64
CA ILE A 149 16.12 -11.47 -15.43
C ILE A 149 16.41 -11.88 -16.88
N PRO A 150 16.28 -10.95 -17.84
CA PRO A 150 16.31 -11.32 -19.25
C PRO A 150 17.74 -11.51 -19.78
N HIS A 151 18.76 -11.03 -19.07
CA HIS A 151 20.15 -11.19 -19.46
C HIS A 151 21.10 -11.05 -18.27
N GLU A 152 22.23 -11.78 -18.29
CA GLU A 152 23.22 -11.78 -17.20
C GLU A 152 23.86 -10.39 -16.98
N LYS A 153 24.09 -9.64 -18.06
CA LYS A 153 24.62 -8.27 -18.02
C LYS A 153 23.75 -7.26 -17.27
N LEU A 154 22.50 -7.59 -16.93
CA LEU A 154 21.62 -6.75 -16.12
C LEU A 154 21.71 -7.08 -14.61
N ARG A 155 22.49 -8.09 -14.21
CA ARG A 155 22.59 -8.51 -12.81
C ARG A 155 22.99 -7.36 -11.89
N ASP A 156 24.02 -6.60 -12.27
CA ASP A 156 24.53 -5.49 -11.45
C ASP A 156 23.49 -4.37 -11.30
N GLU A 157 22.69 -4.12 -12.34
CA GLU A 157 21.58 -3.17 -12.28
C GLU A 157 20.55 -3.60 -11.24
N PHE A 158 20.09 -4.85 -11.27
CA PHE A 158 19.14 -5.38 -10.28
C PHE A 158 19.72 -5.38 -8.85
N ILE A 159 21.01 -5.70 -8.70
CA ILE A 159 21.69 -5.63 -7.39
C ILE A 159 21.75 -4.19 -6.88
N SER A 160 22.08 -3.23 -7.74
CA SER A 160 22.16 -1.81 -7.36
C SER A 160 20.82 -1.26 -6.87
N GLN A 161 19.70 -1.84 -7.34
CA GLN A 161 18.35 -1.51 -6.89
C GLN A 161 17.94 -2.24 -5.61
N GLY A 162 18.77 -3.12 -5.05
CA GLY A 162 18.53 -3.80 -3.78
C GLY A 162 18.07 -5.26 -3.89
N VAL A 163 18.03 -5.83 -5.10
CA VAL A 163 17.74 -7.26 -5.26
C VAL A 163 18.97 -8.09 -4.85
N ARG A 164 18.77 -9.10 -4.00
CA ARG A 164 19.88 -9.94 -3.53
C ARG A 164 20.45 -10.81 -4.65
N ALA A 165 21.78 -10.82 -4.78
CA ALA A 165 22.48 -11.56 -5.82
C ALA A 165 22.17 -13.07 -5.87
N ASP A 166 21.97 -13.71 -4.70
CA ASP A 166 21.64 -15.14 -4.56
C ASP A 166 20.21 -15.51 -5.00
N ARG A 167 19.38 -14.49 -5.26
CA ARG A 167 18.01 -14.64 -5.76
C ARG A 167 17.87 -14.29 -7.23
N ILE A 168 18.94 -13.87 -7.93
CA ILE A 168 18.88 -13.46 -9.33
C ILE A 168 19.33 -14.60 -10.25
N VAL A 169 18.50 -14.93 -11.24
CA VAL A 169 18.80 -15.91 -12.29
C VAL A 169 18.56 -15.28 -13.66
N ALA A 170 19.61 -15.25 -14.50
CA ALA A 170 19.50 -14.80 -15.88
C ALA A 170 18.90 -15.91 -16.76
N SER A 171 17.56 -16.01 -16.75
CA SER A 171 16.85 -17.01 -17.55
C SER A 171 16.64 -16.57 -19.00
N GLY A 172 16.57 -15.27 -19.27
CA GLY A 172 15.90 -14.78 -20.47
C GLY A 172 14.40 -14.58 -20.27
N ILE A 173 13.75 -13.99 -21.27
CA ILE A 173 12.29 -13.82 -21.28
C ILE A 173 11.63 -15.04 -21.95
N PRO A 174 10.64 -15.70 -21.33
CA PRO A 174 9.97 -16.85 -21.93
C PRO A 174 9.12 -16.43 -23.14
N VAL A 175 9.27 -17.16 -24.25
CA VAL A 175 8.49 -17.00 -25.47
C VAL A 175 7.79 -18.32 -25.83
N ARG A 176 6.71 -18.23 -26.61
CA ARG A 176 5.94 -19.40 -27.04
C ARG A 176 6.80 -20.37 -27.86
N GLU A 177 6.49 -21.66 -27.79
CA GLU A 177 7.29 -22.74 -28.41
C GLU A 177 7.48 -22.55 -29.93
N GLU A 178 6.51 -21.95 -30.60
CA GLU A 178 6.58 -21.59 -32.02
C GLU A 178 7.76 -20.67 -32.38
N PHE A 179 8.29 -19.87 -31.44
CA PHE A 179 9.44 -19.02 -31.66
C PHE A 179 10.79 -19.72 -31.41
N LEU A 180 10.76 -20.85 -30.70
CA LEU A 180 11.97 -21.65 -30.42
C LEU A 180 12.37 -22.55 -31.60
N SER A 181 11.38 -22.93 -32.42
CA SER A 181 11.59 -23.65 -33.68
C SER A 181 11.73 -22.67 -34.85
N ARG A 182 12.35 -23.10 -35.95
CA ARG A 182 12.52 -22.29 -37.16
C ARG A 182 12.10 -23.09 -38.39
N THR A 183 11.31 -22.45 -39.23
CA THR A 183 11.01 -22.90 -40.58
C THR A 183 12.14 -22.44 -41.51
N ASP A 184 12.47 -23.23 -42.53
CA ASP A 184 13.36 -22.77 -43.58
C ASP A 184 12.81 -21.48 -44.22
N LYS A 185 13.69 -20.51 -44.47
CA LYS A 185 13.31 -19.16 -44.92
C LYS A 185 12.55 -19.19 -46.25
N THR A 186 13.02 -19.97 -47.22
CA THR A 186 12.38 -20.09 -48.54
C THR A 186 11.02 -20.79 -48.42
N ALA A 187 10.92 -21.83 -47.59
CA ALA A 187 9.65 -22.48 -47.30
C ALA A 187 8.63 -21.55 -46.60
N ALA A 188 9.09 -20.72 -45.65
CA ALA A 188 8.27 -19.72 -44.98
C ALA A 188 7.74 -18.66 -45.97
N ARG A 189 8.60 -18.15 -46.86
CA ARG A 189 8.24 -17.20 -47.93
C ARG A 189 7.18 -17.75 -48.86
N ARG A 190 7.37 -18.98 -49.35
CA ARG A 190 6.40 -19.66 -50.23
C ARG A 190 5.03 -19.82 -49.56
N THR A 191 5.04 -20.22 -48.29
CA THR A 191 3.80 -20.41 -47.50
C THR A 191 3.05 -19.08 -47.29
N LEU A 192 3.77 -17.96 -47.21
CA LEU A 192 3.23 -16.63 -47.00
C LEU A 192 2.93 -15.87 -48.31
N GLY A 193 3.28 -16.44 -49.47
CA GLY A 193 3.17 -15.75 -50.76
C GLY A 193 4.08 -14.54 -50.88
N LEU A 194 5.31 -14.67 -50.37
CA LEU A 194 6.37 -13.65 -50.44
C LEU A 194 7.41 -14.04 -51.49
N THR A 195 8.21 -13.05 -51.91
CA THR A 195 9.35 -13.22 -52.80
C THR A 195 10.29 -14.32 -52.31
N GLU A 196 10.74 -15.21 -53.21
CA GLU A 196 11.74 -16.24 -52.90
C GLU A 196 13.17 -15.70 -53.08
N ASP A 197 13.40 -14.89 -54.12
CA ASP A 197 14.74 -14.42 -54.54
C ASP A 197 15.10 -13.02 -54.04
N GLY A 198 14.11 -12.22 -53.63
CA GLY A 198 14.33 -10.87 -53.09
C GLY A 198 14.43 -10.83 -51.57
N ARG A 199 14.44 -9.61 -51.03
CA ARG A 199 14.54 -9.36 -49.59
C ARG A 199 13.18 -9.18 -48.96
N VAL A 200 13.01 -9.67 -47.73
CA VAL A 200 11.77 -9.52 -46.97
C VAL A 200 12.04 -8.68 -45.73
N LEU A 201 11.49 -7.46 -45.72
CA LEU A 201 11.49 -6.58 -44.56
C LEU A 201 10.21 -6.78 -43.75
N LEU A 202 10.34 -7.05 -42.45
CA LEU A 202 9.21 -7.17 -41.56
C LEU A 202 9.10 -5.94 -40.67
N MET A 203 8.01 -5.18 -40.79
CA MET A 203 7.73 -4.01 -39.95
C MET A 203 6.61 -4.32 -38.96
N CYS A 204 6.90 -4.18 -37.66
CA CYS A 204 5.96 -4.49 -36.57
C CYS A 204 5.58 -3.22 -35.80
N CYS A 205 4.31 -2.82 -35.89
CA CYS A 205 3.85 -1.51 -35.41
C CYS A 205 3.42 -1.47 -33.93
N GLY A 206 3.27 -2.64 -33.31
CA GLY A 206 2.68 -2.82 -31.98
C GLY A 206 1.16 -2.55 -31.96
N SER A 207 0.47 -3.00 -30.90
CA SER A 207 -0.99 -2.89 -30.78
C SER A 207 -1.52 -1.44 -30.75
N MET A 208 -0.70 -0.50 -30.28
CA MET A 208 -1.09 0.91 -30.15
C MET A 208 -0.78 1.77 -31.38
N GLY A 209 0.09 1.31 -32.29
CA GLY A 209 0.44 2.05 -33.52
C GLY A 209 1.16 3.39 -33.31
N CYS A 210 1.81 3.61 -32.17
CA CYS A 210 2.59 4.83 -31.89
C CYS A 210 3.85 4.95 -32.76
N GLY A 211 4.34 6.17 -32.98
CA GLY A 211 5.55 6.45 -33.75
C GLY A 211 5.31 6.80 -35.22
N PRO A 212 6.36 7.18 -35.96
CA PRO A 212 6.26 7.68 -37.33
C PRO A 212 6.06 6.56 -38.38
N ILE A 213 5.34 5.50 -38.02
CA ILE A 213 5.14 4.25 -38.80
C ILE A 213 4.74 4.54 -40.25
N ARG A 214 3.77 5.43 -40.46
CA ARG A 214 3.27 5.80 -41.80
C ARG A 214 4.39 6.36 -42.68
N SER A 215 5.19 7.28 -42.13
CA SER A 215 6.29 7.91 -42.87
C SER A 215 7.46 6.96 -43.13
N ILE A 216 7.72 6.02 -42.22
CA ILE A 216 8.75 5.00 -42.40
C ILE A 216 8.32 4.02 -43.49
N ALA A 217 7.08 3.50 -43.42
CA ALA A 217 6.55 2.59 -44.42
C ALA A 217 6.60 3.20 -45.84
N TYR A 218 6.15 4.46 -45.98
CA TYR A 218 6.19 5.17 -47.24
C TYR A 218 7.61 5.31 -47.79
N LYS A 219 8.55 5.81 -46.99
CA LYS A 219 9.95 6.02 -47.42
C LYS A 219 10.72 4.72 -47.67
N ILE A 220 10.41 3.64 -46.93
CA ILE A 220 11.00 2.33 -47.22
C ILE A 220 10.54 1.85 -48.60
N GLY A 221 9.26 2.08 -48.95
CA GLY A 221 8.74 1.76 -50.28
C GLY A 221 9.52 2.40 -51.44
N GLU A 222 10.10 3.60 -51.22
CA GLU A 222 10.92 4.31 -52.21
C GLU A 222 12.29 3.65 -52.45
N VAL A 223 12.79 2.85 -51.51
CA VAL A 223 14.11 2.19 -51.59
C VAL A 223 14.03 0.67 -51.78
N LEU A 224 12.82 0.09 -51.82
CA LEU A 224 12.64 -1.33 -52.13
C LEU A 224 13.06 -1.63 -53.57
N GLY A 225 13.78 -2.74 -53.77
CA GLY A 225 14.01 -3.31 -55.10
C GLY A 225 12.72 -3.84 -55.74
N GLU A 226 12.78 -4.21 -57.02
CA GLU A 226 11.61 -4.76 -57.75
C GLU A 226 11.13 -6.10 -57.17
N ASN A 227 12.05 -6.89 -56.62
CA ASN A 227 11.77 -8.22 -56.06
C ASN A 227 11.64 -8.22 -54.54
N ASP A 228 11.78 -7.08 -53.87
CA ASP A 228 11.72 -7.01 -52.40
C ASP A 228 10.28 -6.89 -51.91
N ASP A 229 10.01 -7.44 -50.73
CA ASP A 229 8.73 -7.32 -50.04
C ASP A 229 8.89 -6.57 -48.70
N LEU A 230 7.98 -5.63 -48.44
CA LEU A 230 7.77 -5.05 -47.11
C LEU A 230 6.46 -5.58 -46.52
N VAL A 231 6.55 -6.37 -45.46
CA VAL A 231 5.40 -6.87 -44.71
C VAL A 231 5.18 -6.01 -43.48
N ILE A 232 4.00 -5.41 -43.34
CA ILE A 232 3.66 -4.54 -42.19
C ILE A 232 2.57 -5.20 -41.34
N ILE A 233 2.91 -5.58 -40.11
CA ILE A 233 1.97 -6.15 -39.14
C ILE A 233 1.39 -5.05 -38.25
N CYS A 234 0.12 -4.71 -38.46
CA CYS A 234 -0.59 -3.67 -37.71
C CYS A 234 -1.22 -4.19 -36.40
N GLY A 235 -1.22 -5.50 -36.17
CA GLY A 235 -1.85 -6.11 -34.99
C GLY A 235 -3.35 -5.81 -34.92
N SER A 236 -3.85 -5.50 -33.73
CA SER A 236 -5.26 -5.15 -33.52
C SER A 236 -5.66 -3.75 -34.01
N ASN A 237 -4.71 -2.93 -34.48
CA ASN A 237 -4.96 -1.56 -34.90
C ASN A 237 -5.54 -1.47 -36.32
N LYS A 238 -6.87 -1.60 -36.42
CA LYS A 238 -7.60 -1.54 -37.69
C LYS A 238 -7.49 -0.17 -38.41
N GLN A 239 -7.32 0.93 -37.67
CA GLN A 239 -7.20 2.26 -38.27
C GLN A 239 -5.84 2.42 -38.96
N LEU A 240 -4.75 2.04 -38.28
CA LEU A 240 -3.41 2.09 -38.87
C LEU A 240 -3.34 1.24 -40.15
N LYS A 241 -3.98 0.06 -40.17
CA LYS A 241 -4.08 -0.76 -41.38
C LYS A 241 -4.72 0.01 -42.55
N LYS A 242 -5.87 0.65 -42.32
CA LYS A 242 -6.58 1.43 -43.35
C LYS A 242 -5.72 2.60 -43.85
N ASP A 243 -5.09 3.32 -42.93
CA ASP A 243 -4.28 4.49 -43.28
C ASP A 243 -3.05 4.08 -44.12
N LEU A 244 -2.41 2.96 -43.76
CA LEU A 244 -1.29 2.43 -44.54
C LEU A 244 -1.75 1.95 -45.92
N GLN A 245 -2.90 1.27 -46.01
CA GLN A 245 -3.45 0.82 -47.30
C GLN A 245 -3.74 2.00 -48.23
N PHE A 246 -4.23 3.10 -47.67
CA PHE A 246 -4.44 4.33 -48.43
C PHE A 246 -3.11 4.98 -48.87
N LEU A 247 -2.09 4.98 -48.00
CA LEU A 247 -0.80 5.61 -48.27
C LEU A 247 0.08 4.85 -49.27
N THR A 248 0.04 3.52 -49.25
CA THR A 248 0.90 2.69 -50.10
C THR A 248 0.27 2.38 -51.45
N GLY A 249 -1.03 2.66 -51.62
CA GLY A 249 -1.76 2.37 -52.84
C GLY A 249 -1.72 0.89 -53.20
N ASP A 250 -1.62 0.60 -54.51
CA ASP A 250 -1.56 -0.75 -55.07
C ASP A 250 -0.11 -1.25 -55.27
N ASP A 251 0.88 -0.73 -54.53
CA ASP A 251 2.25 -1.28 -54.58
C ASP A 251 2.26 -2.72 -54.05
N ILE A 252 2.37 -3.68 -54.99
CA ILE A 252 2.29 -5.11 -54.71
C ILE A 252 3.40 -5.63 -53.77
N ARG A 253 4.49 -4.87 -53.64
CA ARG A 253 5.63 -5.17 -52.76
C ARG A 253 5.31 -4.89 -51.30
N ILE A 254 4.32 -4.04 -51.02
CA ILE A 254 3.96 -3.64 -49.65
C ILE A 254 2.72 -4.41 -49.20
N LYS A 255 2.91 -5.38 -48.31
CA LYS A 255 1.86 -6.27 -47.81
C LYS A 255 1.44 -5.85 -46.40
N ILE A 256 0.23 -5.31 -46.28
CA ILE A 256 -0.30 -4.78 -45.01
C ILE A 256 -1.22 -5.80 -44.34
N CYS A 257 -0.76 -6.36 -43.23
CA CYS A 257 -1.48 -7.35 -42.45
C CYS A 257 -2.12 -6.73 -41.20
N GLY A 258 -3.27 -7.30 -40.78
CA GLY A 258 -3.89 -6.99 -39.50
C GLY A 258 -3.25 -7.80 -38.36
N PHE A 259 -4.08 -8.29 -37.44
CA PHE A 259 -3.66 -9.30 -36.49
C PHE A 259 -3.36 -10.62 -37.21
N THR A 260 -2.30 -11.32 -36.78
CA THR A 260 -1.91 -12.62 -37.34
C THR A 260 -1.49 -13.58 -36.22
N ASP A 261 -1.85 -14.84 -36.38
CA ASP A 261 -1.38 -15.99 -35.61
C ASP A 261 -0.11 -16.62 -36.20
N LYS A 262 0.35 -16.16 -37.38
CA LYS A 262 1.53 -16.67 -38.09
C LYS A 262 2.78 -15.81 -37.88
N MET A 263 2.86 -15.08 -36.77
CA MET A 263 3.96 -14.15 -36.51
C MET A 263 5.33 -14.82 -36.55
N SER A 264 5.44 -16.02 -35.95
CA SER A 264 6.64 -16.85 -36.00
C SER A 264 7.09 -17.14 -37.44
N LEU A 265 6.17 -17.44 -38.34
CA LEU A 265 6.46 -17.72 -39.75
C LEU A 265 6.88 -16.46 -40.52
N TYR A 266 6.25 -15.32 -40.25
CA TYR A 266 6.68 -14.02 -40.81
C TYR A 266 8.09 -13.67 -40.38
N MET A 267 8.45 -13.95 -39.13
CA MET A 267 9.81 -13.76 -38.65
C MET A 267 10.80 -14.74 -39.32
N ASP A 268 10.44 -16.01 -39.53
CA ASP A 268 11.30 -16.97 -40.26
C ASP A 268 11.56 -16.54 -41.72
N ALA A 269 10.57 -15.90 -42.36
CA ALA A 269 10.67 -15.43 -43.75
C ALA A 269 11.53 -14.17 -43.92
N ALA A 270 11.68 -13.36 -42.87
CA ALA A 270 12.27 -12.03 -42.94
C ALA A 270 13.82 -12.05 -42.98
N ASP A 271 14.40 -11.02 -43.59
CA ASP A 271 15.84 -10.73 -43.53
C ASP A 271 16.18 -9.69 -42.46
N LEU A 272 15.21 -8.82 -42.15
CA LEU A 272 15.37 -7.71 -41.23
C LEU A 272 14.02 -7.41 -40.57
N ILE A 273 14.02 -7.15 -39.26
CA ILE A 273 12.83 -6.69 -38.56
C ILE A 273 13.00 -5.24 -38.10
N ILE A 274 11.98 -4.43 -38.39
CA ILE A 274 11.85 -3.05 -37.96
C ILE A 274 10.73 -3.01 -36.93
N THR A 275 11.06 -2.69 -35.68
CA THR A 275 10.08 -2.78 -34.60
C THR A 275 10.34 -1.78 -33.47
N LYS A 276 9.44 -1.79 -32.49
CA LYS A 276 9.60 -1.11 -31.21
C LYS A 276 10.39 -1.99 -30.24
N ALA A 277 10.99 -1.38 -29.23
CA ALA A 277 11.82 -2.10 -28.27
C ALA A 277 11.01 -2.68 -27.10
N GLY A 278 9.92 -3.37 -27.42
CA GLY A 278 9.21 -4.18 -26.44
C GLY A 278 10.04 -5.43 -26.09
N GLY A 279 10.15 -5.76 -24.80
CA GLY A 279 10.99 -6.87 -24.35
C GLY A 279 10.63 -8.22 -24.99
N LEU A 280 9.33 -8.53 -25.11
CA LEU A 280 8.87 -9.78 -25.76
C LEU A 280 9.12 -9.81 -27.26
N SER A 281 8.67 -8.82 -28.03
CA SER A 281 8.89 -8.77 -29.48
C SER A 281 10.38 -8.81 -29.83
N THR A 282 11.20 -8.14 -29.02
CA THR A 282 12.66 -8.22 -29.10
C THR A 282 13.12 -9.66 -28.91
N THR A 283 12.71 -10.31 -27.83
CA THR A 283 13.13 -11.69 -27.53
C THR A 283 12.68 -12.68 -28.60
N GLU A 284 11.44 -12.56 -29.10
CA GLU A 284 10.91 -13.36 -30.21
C GLU A 284 11.79 -13.21 -31.47
N ALA A 285 12.16 -11.98 -31.84
CA ALA A 285 13.07 -11.72 -32.96
C ALA A 285 14.48 -12.28 -32.72
N VAL A 286 14.98 -12.24 -31.48
CA VAL A 286 16.26 -12.87 -31.12
C VAL A 286 16.21 -14.38 -31.30
N MET A 287 15.14 -15.06 -30.85
CA MET A 287 14.99 -16.52 -31.02
C MET A 287 14.95 -16.91 -32.51
N LYS A 288 14.33 -16.06 -33.33
CA LYS A 288 14.27 -16.22 -34.80
C LYS A 288 15.55 -15.80 -35.54
N ARG A 289 16.55 -15.29 -34.82
CA ARG A 289 17.85 -14.85 -35.35
C ARG A 289 17.73 -13.74 -36.39
N LEU A 290 16.77 -12.83 -36.18
CA LEU A 290 16.58 -11.69 -37.05
C LEU A 290 17.48 -10.51 -36.64
N PRO A 291 18.15 -9.85 -37.56
CA PRO A 291 18.69 -8.52 -37.31
C PRO A 291 17.58 -7.53 -36.98
N ILE A 292 17.78 -6.68 -35.97
CA ILE A 292 16.74 -5.84 -35.37
C ILE A 292 17.10 -4.38 -35.56
N LEU A 293 16.16 -3.62 -36.14
CA LEU A 293 16.20 -2.15 -36.19
C LEU A 293 15.08 -1.57 -35.34
N TYR A 294 15.44 -0.71 -34.39
CA TYR A 294 14.49 -0.03 -33.52
C TYR A 294 14.04 1.32 -34.05
N ILE A 295 12.74 1.57 -33.92
CA ILE A 295 12.14 2.89 -34.09
C ILE A 295 11.93 3.50 -32.70
N ASP A 296 12.63 4.60 -32.36
CA ASP A 296 12.33 5.37 -31.15
C ASP A 296 11.01 6.13 -31.31
N ALA A 297 9.91 5.45 -30.98
CA ALA A 297 8.56 5.97 -31.13
C ALA A 297 8.07 6.74 -29.90
N VAL A 298 8.64 6.48 -28.71
CA VAL A 298 8.14 6.92 -27.40
C VAL A 298 9.30 7.10 -26.41
N PRO A 299 9.84 8.33 -26.26
CA PRO A 299 10.94 8.58 -25.33
C PRO A 299 10.57 8.25 -23.87
N GLY A 300 11.31 7.34 -23.24
CA GLY A 300 11.29 7.08 -21.79
C GLY A 300 10.63 5.79 -21.31
N VAL A 301 9.90 5.03 -22.15
CA VAL A 301 9.34 3.71 -21.72
C VAL A 301 10.16 2.55 -22.25
N GLU A 302 10.46 2.55 -23.54
CA GLU A 302 11.24 1.48 -24.19
C GLU A 302 12.73 1.87 -24.36
N SER A 303 13.10 3.11 -24.01
CA SER A 303 14.46 3.63 -24.21
C SER A 303 15.53 2.80 -23.52
N ARG A 304 15.24 2.25 -22.33
CA ARG A 304 16.17 1.35 -21.62
C ARG A 304 16.43 0.04 -22.37
N ASN A 305 15.39 -0.54 -22.97
CA ASN A 305 15.54 -1.73 -23.80
C ASN A 305 16.38 -1.41 -25.05
N ILE A 306 16.19 -0.24 -25.66
CA ILE A 306 17.01 0.20 -26.78
C ILE A 306 18.47 0.37 -26.35
N GLU A 307 18.74 1.15 -25.30
CA GLU A 307 20.07 1.38 -24.71
C GLU A 307 20.80 0.05 -24.43
N PHE A 308 20.10 -0.92 -23.81
CA PHE A 308 20.67 -2.23 -23.53
C PHE A 308 21.05 -2.98 -24.82
N MET A 309 20.14 -3.02 -25.78
CA MET A 309 20.33 -3.80 -27.01
C MET A 309 21.35 -3.15 -27.96
N THR A 310 21.34 -1.83 -28.13
CA THR A 310 22.30 -1.11 -28.98
C THR A 310 23.67 -1.04 -28.32
N GLY A 311 23.72 -0.79 -27.00
CA GLY A 311 24.97 -0.78 -26.23
C GLY A 311 25.74 -2.11 -26.24
N ASN A 312 25.04 -3.23 -26.44
CA ASN A 312 25.63 -4.55 -26.62
C ASN A 312 25.82 -4.97 -28.09
N SER A 313 25.59 -4.06 -29.04
CA SER A 313 25.64 -4.36 -30.48
C SER A 313 24.73 -5.52 -30.90
N TYR A 314 23.57 -5.62 -30.25
CA TYR A 314 22.52 -6.60 -30.55
C TYR A 314 21.43 -6.04 -31.46
N ALA A 315 21.32 -4.72 -31.61
CA ALA A 315 20.38 -4.06 -32.49
C ALA A 315 20.97 -2.72 -32.93
N LEU A 316 20.35 -2.10 -33.95
CA LEU A 316 20.60 -0.71 -34.31
C LEU A 316 19.32 0.12 -34.09
N GLU A 317 19.48 1.41 -33.87
CA GLU A 317 18.36 2.34 -33.68
C GLU A 317 18.44 3.52 -34.64
N ALA A 318 17.28 4.10 -34.96
CA ALA A 318 17.21 5.38 -35.64
C ALA A 318 16.15 6.29 -35.03
N ASP A 319 16.53 7.55 -34.81
CA ASP A 319 15.70 8.58 -34.19
C ASP A 319 14.72 9.24 -35.15
N THR A 320 14.90 9.03 -36.46
CA THR A 320 14.08 9.66 -37.51
C THR A 320 13.71 8.67 -38.61
N SER A 321 12.61 8.94 -39.31
CA SER A 321 12.18 8.11 -40.43
C SER A 321 13.22 8.05 -41.56
N SER A 322 13.95 9.16 -41.80
CA SER A 322 15.03 9.18 -42.79
C SER A 322 16.25 8.37 -42.32
N GLY A 323 16.60 8.46 -41.04
CA GLY A 323 17.67 7.66 -40.45
C GLY A 323 17.36 6.17 -40.53
N MET A 324 16.10 5.78 -40.27
CA MET A 324 15.65 4.40 -40.40
C MET A 324 15.80 3.88 -41.82
N VAL A 325 15.37 4.65 -42.82
CA VAL A 325 15.50 4.28 -44.24
C VAL A 325 16.96 4.14 -44.63
N ASN A 326 17.83 5.04 -44.14
CA ASN A 326 19.26 4.96 -44.39
C ASN A 326 19.89 3.71 -43.76
N LEU A 327 19.48 3.33 -42.54
CA LEU A 327 19.92 2.08 -41.91
C LEU A 327 19.46 0.85 -42.70
N VAL A 328 18.21 0.84 -43.15
CA VAL A 328 17.67 -0.22 -44.01
C VAL A 328 18.52 -0.31 -45.27
N ASP A 329 18.71 0.78 -46.01
CA ASP A 329 19.50 0.80 -47.24
C ASP A 329 20.96 0.36 -47.01
N THR A 330 21.58 0.78 -45.90
CA THR A 330 22.95 0.39 -45.54
C THR A 330 23.05 -1.11 -45.22
N CYS A 331 22.05 -1.68 -44.52
CA CYS A 331 22.00 -3.12 -44.24
C CYS A 331 21.74 -3.93 -45.52
N LEU A 332 20.85 -3.43 -46.37
CA LEU A 332 20.46 -4.07 -47.62
C LEU A 332 21.59 -4.01 -48.67
N SER A 333 22.31 -2.90 -48.78
CA SER A 333 23.48 -2.79 -49.67
C SER A 333 24.68 -3.61 -49.20
N GLY A 334 24.68 -4.10 -47.96
CA GLY A 334 25.79 -4.83 -47.35
C GLY A 334 26.92 -3.94 -46.86
N ALA A 335 26.75 -2.61 -46.89
CA ALA A 335 27.70 -1.66 -46.31
C ALA A 335 27.83 -1.84 -44.79
N VAL A 336 26.76 -2.29 -44.13
CA VAL A 336 26.77 -2.85 -42.77
C VAL A 336 26.26 -4.28 -42.86
N ASP A 337 27.00 -5.25 -42.35
CA ASP A 337 26.51 -6.63 -42.23
C ASP A 337 25.54 -6.74 -41.03
N PRO A 338 24.22 -6.85 -41.25
CA PRO A 338 23.26 -6.90 -40.16
C PRO A 338 23.38 -8.20 -39.33
N MET A 339 24.02 -9.25 -39.86
CA MET A 339 24.22 -10.51 -39.15
C MET A 339 25.27 -10.41 -38.04
N VAL A 340 26.06 -9.33 -37.98
CA VAL A 340 26.91 -9.05 -36.80
C VAL A 340 26.06 -9.01 -35.53
N MET A 341 24.88 -8.38 -35.58
CA MET A 341 23.94 -8.31 -34.46
C MET A 341 23.51 -9.71 -33.99
N VAL A 342 23.24 -10.60 -34.94
CA VAL A 342 22.82 -11.99 -34.68
C VAL A 342 23.96 -12.77 -34.03
N ARG A 343 25.17 -12.71 -34.62
CA ARG A 343 26.36 -13.41 -34.12
C ARG A 343 26.75 -12.96 -32.72
N ASN A 344 26.56 -11.68 -32.39
CA ASN A 344 26.80 -11.17 -31.04
C ASN A 344 25.84 -11.81 -30.03
N ARG A 345 24.54 -11.88 -30.34
CA ARG A 345 23.54 -12.51 -29.46
C ARG A 345 23.73 -14.01 -29.31
N GLU A 346 24.17 -14.71 -30.35
CA GLU A 346 24.45 -16.16 -30.26
C GLU A 346 25.56 -16.50 -29.25
N ARG A 347 26.39 -15.53 -28.83
CA ARG A 347 27.48 -15.76 -27.86
C ARG A 347 26.99 -15.87 -26.42
N ASP A 348 26.05 -15.04 -26.01
CA ASP A 348 25.73 -14.87 -24.58
C ASP A 348 24.23 -14.67 -24.27
N PHE A 349 23.37 -14.59 -25.29
CA PHE A 349 21.94 -14.43 -25.06
C PHE A 349 21.29 -15.75 -24.58
N PRO A 350 20.38 -15.71 -23.60
CA PRO A 350 19.69 -16.91 -23.13
C PRO A 350 18.57 -17.36 -24.08
N PHE A 351 18.59 -18.64 -24.49
CA PHE A 351 17.61 -19.22 -25.44
C PHE A 351 16.59 -20.18 -24.82
N ASN A 352 16.71 -20.49 -23.52
CA ASN A 352 15.95 -21.54 -22.85
C ASN A 352 15.16 -21.05 -21.63
N ALA A 353 14.62 -19.83 -21.69
CA ALA A 353 14.03 -19.15 -20.53
C ALA A 353 12.97 -19.95 -19.79
N ALA A 354 11.96 -20.49 -20.48
CA ALA A 354 10.89 -21.26 -19.83
C ALA A 354 11.43 -22.52 -19.12
N LYS A 355 12.44 -23.18 -19.71
CA LYS A 355 13.15 -24.31 -19.11
C LYS A 355 13.92 -23.91 -17.86
N THR A 356 14.76 -22.87 -17.95
CA THR A 356 15.55 -22.38 -16.81
C THR A 356 14.65 -21.96 -15.65
N ILE A 357 13.51 -21.29 -15.95
CA ILE A 357 12.50 -20.92 -14.96
C ILE A 357 11.93 -22.19 -14.32
N TYR A 358 11.47 -23.16 -15.11
CA TYR A 358 10.90 -24.41 -14.60
C TYR A 358 11.87 -25.18 -13.70
N GLU A 359 13.11 -25.41 -14.15
CA GLU A 359 14.11 -26.16 -13.39
C GLU A 359 14.46 -25.45 -12.08
N THR A 360 14.62 -24.12 -12.12
CA THR A 360 14.91 -23.31 -10.93
C THR A 360 13.74 -23.33 -9.95
N VAL A 361 12.51 -23.17 -10.46
CA VAL A 361 11.29 -23.21 -9.64
C VAL A 361 11.11 -24.58 -9.00
N CYS A 362 11.29 -25.68 -9.73
CA CYS A 362 11.24 -27.03 -9.17
C CYS A 362 12.26 -27.22 -8.05
N ALA A 363 13.53 -26.85 -8.30
CA ALA A 363 14.60 -26.99 -7.32
C ALA A 363 14.36 -26.14 -6.06
N ARG A 364 13.81 -24.93 -6.21
CA ARG A 364 13.46 -24.04 -5.08
C ARG A 364 12.24 -24.56 -4.33
N PHE A 365 11.22 -25.05 -5.05
CA PHE A 365 10.03 -25.65 -4.46
C PHE A 365 10.37 -26.92 -3.67
N GLU A 366 11.21 -27.81 -4.18
CA GLU A 366 11.67 -29.00 -3.47
C GLU A 366 12.42 -28.67 -2.17
N ARG A 367 13.28 -27.63 -2.20
CA ARG A 367 13.95 -27.13 -0.99
C ARG A 367 12.95 -26.56 0.01
N PHE A 368 11.99 -25.78 -0.48
CA PHE A 368 10.95 -25.19 0.34
C PHE A 368 10.05 -26.26 0.98
N ASP A 369 9.59 -27.24 0.20
CA ASP A 369 8.75 -28.34 0.69
C ASP A 369 9.53 -29.26 1.62
N ARG A 370 10.84 -29.49 1.36
CA ARG A 370 11.72 -30.19 2.30
C ARG A 370 11.87 -29.41 3.60
N SER A 371 12.13 -28.10 3.56
CA SER A 371 12.20 -27.29 4.79
C SER A 371 10.88 -27.26 5.54
N ARG A 372 9.75 -27.29 4.84
CA ARG A 372 8.40 -27.39 5.42
C ARG A 372 8.14 -28.78 5.99
N SER A 373 8.68 -29.84 5.38
CA SER A 373 8.59 -31.22 5.84
C SER A 373 9.52 -31.48 7.02
N GLU A 374 10.69 -30.85 7.06
CA GLU A 374 11.66 -30.89 8.15
C GLU A 374 11.19 -30.01 9.32
N SER A 375 10.55 -28.86 9.07
CA SER A 375 9.83 -28.09 10.08
C SER A 375 8.51 -28.75 10.52
N LYS A 376 8.05 -29.75 9.75
CA LYS A 376 6.96 -30.69 10.11
C LYS A 376 7.48 -32.01 10.66
N ALA A 377 8.78 -32.17 10.95
CA ALA A 377 9.17 -33.11 12.00
C ALA A 377 8.25 -32.76 13.18
N GLU A 378 7.49 -33.74 13.70
CA GLU A 378 6.56 -33.52 14.80
C GLU A 378 7.25 -32.55 15.76
N PRO A 379 6.68 -31.35 16.02
CA PRO A 379 7.33 -30.39 16.89
C PRO A 379 7.64 -31.18 18.15
N GLU A 380 8.93 -31.37 18.45
CA GLU A 380 9.44 -32.30 19.45
C GLU A 380 8.53 -32.24 20.66
N LYS A 381 7.54 -33.17 20.79
CA LYS A 381 6.25 -32.94 21.49
C LYS A 381 6.37 -31.81 22.48
N ALA A 382 6.24 -30.57 22.00
CA ALA A 382 6.22 -29.44 22.90
C ALA A 382 4.88 -29.66 23.55
N LEU A 383 4.91 -30.20 24.78
CA LEU A 383 3.75 -30.62 25.54
C LEU A 383 2.68 -29.57 25.24
N ALA A 384 1.58 -29.97 24.56
CA ALA A 384 0.53 -29.06 24.13
C ALA A 384 0.36 -28.01 25.22
N ARG A 385 0.67 -26.73 24.92
CA ARG A 385 0.89 -25.62 25.89
C ARG A 385 0.39 -26.05 27.25
N SER A 386 1.26 -26.47 28.17
CA SER A 386 0.79 -27.00 29.45
C SER A 386 0.04 -25.88 30.15
N MET A 387 -1.28 -25.83 29.99
CA MET A 387 -2.05 -24.72 30.52
C MET A 387 -1.91 -24.81 32.04
N PRO A 388 -1.53 -23.72 32.72
CA PRO A 388 -1.40 -23.73 34.16
C PRO A 388 -2.71 -24.25 34.79
N LYS A 389 -2.58 -25.10 35.82
CA LYS A 389 -3.72 -25.83 36.42
C LYS A 389 -4.84 -24.93 36.96
N MET A 390 -4.58 -23.64 37.16
CA MET A 390 -5.59 -22.60 37.41
C MET A 390 -5.47 -21.54 36.33
N GLN A 391 -6.53 -21.36 35.55
CA GLN A 391 -6.60 -20.33 34.51
C GLN A 391 -7.35 -19.12 35.06
N LYS A 392 -6.72 -17.95 35.00
CA LYS A 392 -7.41 -16.68 35.21
C LYS A 392 -8.33 -16.42 34.02
N ARG A 393 -9.45 -15.75 34.21
CA ARG A 393 -10.41 -15.41 33.15
C ARG A 393 -10.20 -13.96 32.74
N MET A 394 -9.97 -13.72 31.46
CA MET A 394 -9.86 -12.36 30.89
C MET A 394 -11.03 -12.07 29.97
N MET A 395 -11.71 -10.96 30.20
CA MET A 395 -12.73 -10.43 29.31
C MET A 395 -12.07 -9.45 28.36
N LEU A 396 -12.03 -9.74 27.05
CA LEU A 396 -11.39 -8.89 26.05
C LEU A 396 -12.45 -8.19 25.20
N ILE A 397 -12.67 -6.91 25.45
CA ILE A 397 -13.59 -6.06 24.69
C ILE A 397 -12.84 -5.41 23.52
N VAL A 398 -13.38 -5.50 22.31
CA VAL A 398 -12.71 -4.98 21.11
C VAL A 398 -13.65 -4.10 20.31
N ASN A 399 -13.22 -2.88 20.01
CA ASN A 399 -13.83 -2.07 18.95
C ASN A 399 -13.23 -2.48 17.59
N PRO A 400 -13.96 -3.23 16.74
CA PRO A 400 -13.37 -3.87 15.57
C PRO A 400 -12.96 -2.88 14.47
N VAL A 401 -13.45 -1.64 14.50
CA VAL A 401 -13.16 -0.60 13.50
C VAL A 401 -12.10 0.41 13.95
N ALA A 402 -11.70 0.40 15.22
CA ALA A 402 -10.65 1.28 15.73
C ALA A 402 -9.31 0.99 15.04
N GLY A 403 -8.53 2.04 14.74
CA GLY A 403 -7.16 1.88 14.23
C GLY A 403 -7.09 1.21 12.86
N LYS A 404 -8.14 1.40 12.04
CA LYS A 404 -8.36 0.66 10.80
C LYS A 404 -8.41 -0.86 11.02
N GLY A 405 -8.89 -1.33 12.17
CA GLY A 405 -8.97 -2.75 12.53
C GLY A 405 -7.65 -3.35 13.03
N GLU A 406 -6.81 -2.57 13.70
CA GLU A 406 -5.49 -3.01 14.19
C GLU A 406 -5.56 -4.22 15.13
N MET A 407 -6.45 -4.18 16.12
CA MET A 407 -6.64 -5.31 17.03
C MET A 407 -7.11 -6.58 16.31
N MET A 408 -7.99 -6.44 15.32
CA MET A 408 -8.49 -7.58 14.56
C MET A 408 -7.40 -8.26 13.73
N ARG A 409 -6.39 -7.51 13.26
CA ARG A 409 -5.20 -8.08 12.60
C ARG A 409 -4.28 -8.84 13.57
N ASN A 410 -4.23 -8.42 14.83
CA ASN A 410 -3.30 -8.95 15.84
C ASN A 410 -3.96 -9.89 16.87
N ILE A 411 -5.25 -10.20 16.71
CA ILE A 411 -6.05 -10.90 17.73
C ILE A 411 -5.46 -12.26 18.13
N ALA A 412 -4.91 -13.03 17.18
CA ALA A 412 -4.35 -14.35 17.44
C ALA A 412 -3.07 -14.27 18.31
N GLU A 413 -2.21 -13.30 18.03
CA GLU A 413 -0.96 -13.12 18.78
C GLU A 413 -1.21 -12.51 20.16
N VAL A 414 -2.08 -11.51 20.25
CA VAL A 414 -2.46 -10.89 21.53
C VAL A 414 -3.14 -11.89 22.46
N THR A 415 -4.09 -12.68 21.95
CA THR A 415 -4.70 -13.76 22.75
C THR A 415 -3.69 -14.84 23.09
N GLY A 416 -2.72 -15.12 22.21
CA GLY A 416 -1.58 -15.99 22.49
C GLY A 416 -0.77 -15.54 23.70
N ILE A 417 -0.40 -14.24 23.78
CA ILE A 417 0.32 -13.64 24.91
C ILE A 417 -0.46 -13.82 26.21
N PHE A 418 -1.76 -13.53 26.19
CA PHE A 418 -2.62 -13.70 27.37
C PHE A 418 -2.74 -15.16 27.80
N MET A 419 -2.87 -16.08 26.85
CA MET A 419 -2.95 -17.52 27.13
C MET A 419 -1.63 -18.08 27.69
N ASP A 420 -0.49 -17.60 27.19
CA ASP A 420 0.83 -17.96 27.72
C ASP A 420 1.02 -17.45 29.16
N ALA A 421 0.42 -16.31 29.50
CA ALA A 421 0.34 -15.79 30.86
C ALA A 421 -0.71 -16.48 31.75
N GLY A 422 -1.40 -17.51 31.25
CA GLY A 422 -2.37 -18.31 32.01
C GLY A 422 -3.79 -17.76 32.03
N TYR A 423 -4.15 -16.89 31.07
CA TYR A 423 -5.51 -16.39 30.92
C TYR A 423 -6.34 -17.18 29.90
N THR A 424 -7.58 -17.49 30.26
CA THR A 424 -8.63 -17.90 29.33
C THR A 424 -9.37 -16.65 28.87
N VAL A 425 -9.18 -16.31 27.60
CA VAL A 425 -9.68 -15.07 27.00
C VAL A 425 -11.07 -15.28 26.40
N SER A 426 -12.04 -14.46 26.81
CA SER A 426 -13.38 -14.38 26.21
C SER A 426 -13.50 -13.07 25.42
N LEU A 427 -13.75 -13.17 24.11
CA LEU A 427 -13.79 -12.01 23.21
C LEU A 427 -15.20 -11.40 23.11
N PHE A 428 -15.29 -10.08 23.27
CA PHE A 428 -16.52 -9.28 23.22
C PHE A 428 -16.37 -8.13 22.21
N PRO A 429 -16.67 -8.35 20.92
CA PRO A 429 -16.61 -7.31 19.90
C PRO A 429 -17.81 -6.36 20.00
N THR A 430 -17.56 -5.05 20.04
CA THR A 430 -18.63 -4.04 20.03
C THR A 430 -19.22 -3.86 18.63
N LYS A 431 -20.50 -3.46 18.57
CA LYS A 431 -21.25 -3.11 17.36
C LYS A 431 -21.53 -1.61 17.27
N GLY A 432 -21.58 -0.92 18.41
CA GLY A 432 -21.83 0.51 18.50
C GLY A 432 -21.46 1.11 19.85
N ARG A 433 -21.76 2.40 20.00
CA ARG A 433 -21.55 3.15 21.25
C ARG A 433 -22.38 2.55 22.39
N GLY A 434 -21.79 2.49 23.58
CA GLY A 434 -22.37 1.99 24.82
C GLY A 434 -22.27 0.47 24.99
N ASP A 435 -21.89 -0.29 23.95
CA ASP A 435 -21.79 -1.74 24.03
C ASP A 435 -20.73 -2.18 25.04
N ALA A 436 -19.60 -1.48 25.14
CA ALA A 436 -18.56 -1.88 26.09
C ALA A 436 -19.02 -1.71 27.54
N THR A 437 -19.73 -0.61 27.85
CA THR A 437 -20.37 -0.38 29.15
C THR A 437 -21.32 -1.52 29.51
N GLU A 438 -22.22 -1.86 28.59
CA GLU A 438 -23.23 -2.90 28.81
C GLU A 438 -22.62 -4.30 28.90
N PHE A 439 -21.58 -4.60 28.11
CA PHE A 439 -20.84 -5.85 28.23
C PHE A 439 -20.20 -6.00 29.60
N VAL A 440 -19.53 -4.96 30.11
CA VAL A 440 -18.91 -5.01 31.44
C VAL A 440 -19.98 -5.26 32.51
N LYS A 441 -21.08 -4.49 32.49
CA LYS A 441 -22.17 -4.63 33.47
C LYS A 441 -22.80 -6.03 33.46
N ALA A 442 -23.00 -6.60 32.28
CA ALA A 442 -23.66 -7.89 32.14
C ALA A 442 -22.73 -9.08 32.43
N TYR A 443 -21.46 -9.00 32.05
CA TYR A 443 -20.61 -10.20 31.94
C TYR A 443 -19.31 -10.16 32.71
N ALA A 444 -18.80 -9.00 33.15
CA ALA A 444 -17.48 -8.93 33.78
C ALA A 444 -17.42 -9.63 35.16
N LYS A 445 -18.56 -9.88 35.81
CA LYS A 445 -18.62 -10.64 37.06
C LYS A 445 -18.12 -12.08 36.84
N GLY A 446 -17.04 -12.44 37.53
CA GLY A 446 -16.40 -13.76 37.41
C GLY A 446 -15.22 -13.81 36.43
N PHE A 447 -14.82 -12.66 35.87
CA PHE A 447 -13.51 -12.46 35.27
C PHE A 447 -12.51 -11.92 36.30
N ASP A 448 -11.24 -12.18 36.08
CA ASP A 448 -10.12 -11.67 36.89
C ASP A 448 -9.57 -10.34 36.34
N MET A 449 -9.84 -10.04 35.07
CA MET A 449 -9.41 -8.82 34.38
C MET A 449 -10.35 -8.48 33.22
N VAL A 450 -10.56 -7.19 32.98
CA VAL A 450 -11.21 -6.68 31.77
C VAL A 450 -10.16 -5.99 30.92
N CYS A 451 -9.90 -6.48 29.72
CA CYS A 451 -9.06 -5.82 28.74
C CYS A 451 -9.91 -5.16 27.67
N CYS A 452 -9.49 -4.01 27.17
CA CYS A 452 -10.15 -3.36 26.05
C CYS A 452 -9.15 -2.89 24.98
N SER A 453 -9.60 -2.94 23.72
CA SER A 453 -8.87 -2.35 22.60
C SER A 453 -9.76 -1.44 21.78
N GLY A 454 -9.31 -0.21 21.61
CA GLY A 454 -10.05 0.88 20.99
C GLY A 454 -9.40 2.24 21.27
N GLY A 455 -10.13 3.32 20.99
CA GLY A 455 -9.73 4.68 21.40
C GLY A 455 -10.19 5.02 22.81
N ASP A 456 -9.98 6.28 23.21
CA ASP A 456 -10.35 6.80 24.55
C ASP A 456 -11.83 6.57 24.88
N GLY A 457 -12.74 6.69 23.91
CA GLY A 457 -14.16 6.41 24.11
C GLY A 457 -14.44 4.94 24.50
N THR A 458 -13.72 3.97 23.93
CA THR A 458 -13.85 2.56 24.32
C THR A 458 -13.30 2.33 25.73
N MET A 459 -12.22 3.00 26.09
CA MET A 459 -11.67 2.96 27.45
C MET A 459 -12.63 3.58 28.47
N ASN A 460 -13.24 4.73 28.14
CA ASN A 460 -14.24 5.40 28.95
C ASN A 460 -15.49 4.53 29.19
N GLU A 461 -16.01 3.88 28.14
CA GLU A 461 -17.16 2.98 28.28
C GLU A 461 -16.85 1.81 29.23
N VAL A 462 -15.65 1.22 29.14
CA VAL A 462 -15.23 0.16 30.06
C VAL A 462 -15.11 0.68 31.48
N ALA A 463 -14.47 1.84 31.70
CA ALA A 463 -14.39 2.46 33.02
C ALA A 463 -15.78 2.76 33.62
N SER A 464 -16.68 3.32 32.82
CA SER A 464 -18.07 3.60 33.20
C SER A 464 -18.80 2.31 33.60
N GLY A 465 -18.69 1.26 32.78
CA GLY A 465 -19.29 -0.04 33.08
C GLY A 465 -18.76 -0.66 34.37
N MET A 466 -17.45 -0.53 34.64
CA MET A 466 -16.84 -0.99 35.88
C MET A 466 -17.41 -0.26 37.10
N ILE A 467 -17.56 1.07 37.00
CA ILE A 467 -18.07 1.91 38.07
C ILE A 467 -19.56 1.61 38.35
N GLU A 468 -20.39 1.59 37.31
CA GLU A 468 -21.83 1.34 37.39
C GLU A 468 -22.14 -0.06 37.94
N ALA A 469 -21.33 -1.07 37.58
CA ALA A 469 -21.48 -2.43 38.08
C ALA A 469 -20.88 -2.65 39.49
N GLY A 470 -20.20 -1.65 40.06
CA GLY A 470 -19.51 -1.76 41.34
C GLY A 470 -18.34 -2.76 41.32
N LEU A 471 -17.67 -2.92 40.17
CA LEU A 471 -16.56 -3.85 39.98
C LEU A 471 -15.22 -3.18 40.26
N ASN A 472 -14.26 -3.95 40.81
CA ASN A 472 -12.91 -3.49 41.15
C ASN A 472 -11.82 -4.39 40.53
N LEU A 473 -12.06 -4.85 39.29
CA LEU A 473 -11.13 -5.64 38.50
C LEU A 473 -10.08 -4.73 37.85
N PRO A 474 -8.85 -5.22 37.62
CA PRO A 474 -7.88 -4.54 36.78
C PRO A 474 -8.38 -4.39 35.34
N ILE A 475 -8.03 -3.25 34.73
CA ILE A 475 -8.29 -2.92 33.33
C ILE A 475 -6.99 -2.95 32.55
N GLY A 476 -6.90 -3.76 31.50
CA GLY A 476 -5.80 -3.70 30.53
C GLY A 476 -6.21 -2.90 29.30
N TYR A 477 -5.50 -1.82 28.96
CA TYR A 477 -5.85 -0.99 27.80
C TYR A 477 -4.84 -1.16 26.66
N MET A 478 -5.34 -1.50 25.48
CA MET A 478 -4.58 -1.59 24.23
C MET A 478 -5.02 -0.48 23.26
N PRO A 479 -4.34 0.67 23.26
CA PRO A 479 -4.75 1.83 22.49
C PRO A 479 -4.65 1.57 20.99
N SER A 480 -5.77 1.68 20.29
CA SER A 480 -5.85 1.54 18.84
C SER A 480 -6.71 2.64 18.20
N GLY A 481 -7.05 3.69 18.93
CA GLY A 481 -7.74 4.87 18.40
C GLY A 481 -6.80 5.83 17.66
N SER A 482 -7.35 6.90 17.10
CA SER A 482 -6.56 7.92 16.40
C SER A 482 -5.81 8.88 17.32
N THR A 483 -6.30 9.05 18.56
CA THR A 483 -5.78 10.04 19.52
C THR A 483 -5.12 9.36 20.72
N ASN A 484 -5.88 8.57 21.49
CA ASN A 484 -5.40 7.80 22.65
C ASN A 484 -4.73 8.68 23.71
N ASP A 485 -5.36 9.82 24.04
CA ASP A 485 -4.82 10.80 25.00
C ASP A 485 -4.60 10.16 26.39
N PHE A 486 -5.46 9.22 26.80
CA PHE A 486 -5.31 8.48 28.06
C PHE A 486 -4.05 7.61 28.05
N ALA A 487 -3.78 6.90 26.95
CA ALA A 487 -2.58 6.08 26.84
C ALA A 487 -1.30 6.89 26.82
N GLU A 488 -1.29 8.02 26.10
CA GLU A 488 -0.14 8.93 26.05
C GLU A 488 0.20 9.47 27.44
N PHE A 489 -0.81 9.92 28.19
CA PHE A 489 -0.63 10.45 29.55
C PHE A 489 -0.09 9.41 30.53
N HIS A 490 -0.60 8.17 30.47
CA HIS A 490 -0.18 7.09 31.35
C HIS A 490 1.10 6.35 30.88
N GLY A 491 1.64 6.68 29.70
CA GLY A 491 2.80 5.98 29.15
C GLY A 491 2.51 4.57 28.64
N ILE A 492 1.25 4.27 28.33
CA ILE A 492 0.81 2.99 27.77
C ILE A 492 1.27 2.92 26.31
N SER A 493 1.91 1.80 25.94
CA SER A 493 2.47 1.65 24.60
C SER A 493 1.40 1.66 23.51
N SER A 494 1.67 2.40 22.43
CA SER A 494 0.87 2.35 21.19
C SER A 494 1.11 1.10 20.33
N ASP A 495 2.14 0.30 20.62
CA ASP A 495 2.32 -1.01 20.01
C ASP A 495 1.43 -2.01 20.73
N ILE A 496 0.43 -2.54 20.01
CA ILE A 496 -0.59 -3.41 20.59
C ILE A 496 -0.05 -4.70 21.22
N LYS A 497 1.03 -5.26 20.66
CA LYS A 497 1.67 -6.49 21.16
C LYS A 497 2.48 -6.18 22.41
N LYS A 498 3.15 -5.02 22.42
CA LYS A 498 3.87 -4.53 23.61
C LYS A 498 2.89 -4.19 24.72
N ALA A 499 1.78 -3.51 24.43
CA ALA A 499 0.71 -3.25 25.39
C ALA A 499 0.15 -4.55 25.98
N ALA A 500 -0.09 -5.57 25.14
CA ALA A 500 -0.53 -6.89 25.63
C ALA A 500 0.46 -7.56 26.59
N ARG A 501 1.78 -7.51 26.30
CA ARG A 501 2.82 -8.01 27.21
C ARG A 501 2.85 -7.23 28.53
N ASN A 502 2.83 -5.90 28.42
CA ASN A 502 2.76 -5.00 29.57
C ASN A 502 1.54 -5.27 30.46
N ILE A 503 0.37 -5.60 29.89
CA ILE A 503 -0.82 -5.94 30.67
C ILE A 503 -0.62 -7.21 31.53
N VAL A 504 0.13 -8.19 31.04
CA VAL A 504 0.32 -9.46 31.79
C VAL A 504 1.55 -9.46 32.69
N GLU A 505 2.55 -8.61 32.40
CA GLU A 505 3.81 -8.48 33.16
C GLU A 505 3.79 -7.29 34.12
N GLY A 506 2.93 -6.30 33.88
CA GLY A 506 2.91 -5.01 34.54
C GLY A 506 2.23 -5.01 35.91
N SER A 507 2.18 -3.83 36.51
CA SER A 507 1.60 -3.59 37.83
C SER A 507 0.28 -2.83 37.75
N GLU A 508 -0.56 -2.97 38.76
CA GLU A 508 -1.78 -2.17 38.89
C GLU A 508 -1.43 -0.72 39.27
N HIS A 509 -1.98 0.24 38.52
CA HIS A 509 -1.93 1.67 38.78
C HIS A 509 -3.35 2.17 39.04
N LEU A 510 -3.55 2.88 40.14
CA LEU A 510 -4.86 3.47 40.47
C LEU A 510 -5.03 4.79 39.73
N VAL A 511 -6.23 5.02 39.22
CA VAL A 511 -6.57 6.23 38.45
C VAL A 511 -7.90 6.79 38.93
N ASP A 512 -7.95 8.11 39.07
CA ASP A 512 -9.14 8.90 39.37
C ASP A 512 -10.07 8.94 38.15
N VAL A 513 -11.39 9.05 38.39
CA VAL A 513 -12.37 9.19 37.32
C VAL A 513 -13.27 10.37 37.63
N GLY A 514 -13.43 11.26 36.67
CA GLY A 514 -14.36 12.36 36.80
C GLY A 514 -15.80 11.91 36.62
N LYS A 515 -16.70 12.46 37.43
CA LYS A 515 -18.15 12.21 37.35
C LYS A 515 -18.87 13.53 37.12
N LEU A 516 -19.81 13.58 36.17
CA LEU A 516 -20.74 14.68 35.95
C LEU A 516 -22.17 14.11 35.92
N GLY A 517 -22.93 14.34 36.99
CA GLY A 517 -24.23 13.69 37.18
C GLY A 517 -24.08 12.17 37.18
N ASP A 518 -24.79 11.48 36.28
CA ASP A 518 -24.71 10.00 36.15
C ASP A 518 -23.66 9.52 35.14
N LYS A 519 -22.86 10.43 34.57
CA LYS A 519 -21.85 10.10 33.54
C LYS A 519 -20.44 10.24 34.06
N TYR A 520 -19.52 9.53 33.42
CA TYR A 520 -18.11 9.50 33.79
C TYR A 520 -17.20 9.97 32.65
N PHE A 521 -16.06 10.54 33.00
CA PHE A 521 -15.01 10.94 32.07
C PHE A 521 -13.65 10.56 32.62
N ILE A 522 -12.76 10.06 31.76
CA ILE A 522 -11.40 9.66 32.14
C ILE A 522 -10.43 10.80 31.87
N ASN A 523 -10.67 11.62 30.83
CA ASN A 523 -9.75 12.66 30.40
C ASN A 523 -10.16 14.03 30.92
N ALA A 524 -11.28 14.57 30.44
CA ALA A 524 -11.75 15.91 30.80
C ALA A 524 -13.24 16.13 30.50
N ALA A 525 -13.81 17.11 31.19
CA ALA A 525 -15.12 17.69 30.91
C ALA A 525 -14.96 19.17 30.55
N ASP A 526 -15.44 19.60 29.38
CA ASP A 526 -15.32 20.98 28.92
C ASP A 526 -16.64 21.58 28.42
N PHE A 527 -16.75 22.91 28.46
CA PHE A 527 -17.89 23.68 27.96
C PHE A 527 -17.47 25.01 27.33
N GLY A 528 -18.41 25.64 26.60
CA GLY A 528 -18.25 26.97 26.00
C GLY A 528 -17.75 26.91 24.58
N ALA A 529 -16.92 27.90 24.20
CA ALA A 529 -16.15 27.86 22.96
C ALA A 529 -15.51 26.47 22.83
N PHE A 530 -15.43 25.90 21.62
CA PHE A 530 -14.77 24.61 21.34
C PHE A 530 -15.60 23.31 21.51
N THR A 531 -16.79 23.32 22.15
CA THR A 531 -17.62 22.10 22.31
C THR A 531 -18.14 21.46 21.00
N TRP A 532 -18.00 22.16 19.86
CA TRP A 532 -18.48 21.74 18.53
C TRP A 532 -17.39 21.32 17.55
N LEU A 533 -16.11 21.33 17.94
CA LEU A 533 -14.99 20.91 17.09
C LEU A 533 -14.54 19.50 17.49
N PRO A 534 -15.21 18.42 17.03
CA PRO A 534 -14.66 17.09 17.18
C PRO A 534 -13.32 17.04 16.45
N TYR A 535 -12.27 16.60 17.16
CA TYR A 535 -10.93 16.14 16.73
C TYR A 535 -10.64 16.14 15.21
N THR A 536 -10.68 17.29 14.55
CA THR A 536 -10.42 17.44 13.09
C THR A 536 -9.18 18.28 12.82
N THR A 537 -8.49 18.75 13.85
CA THR A 537 -7.27 19.53 13.69
C THR A 537 -6.07 18.61 13.42
N PRO A 538 -5.26 18.87 12.39
CA PRO A 538 -4.08 18.07 12.05
C PRO A 538 -3.12 17.90 13.23
N GLN A 539 -2.58 16.68 13.42
CA GLN A 539 -1.58 16.31 14.45
C GLN A 539 -0.41 17.31 14.57
N ARG A 540 -0.08 17.98 13.47
CA ARG A 540 1.00 18.97 13.37
C ARG A 540 0.75 20.28 14.15
N LEU A 541 -0.52 20.64 14.37
CA LEU A 541 -0.90 21.80 15.21
C LEU A 541 -0.87 21.44 16.70
N LYS A 542 -1.12 20.17 17.05
CA LYS A 542 -0.96 19.57 18.39
C LYS A 542 0.51 19.65 18.86
N ASN A 543 1.44 19.34 17.97
CA ASN A 543 2.85 19.15 18.31
C ASN A 543 3.69 20.43 18.50
N LYS A 544 3.17 21.64 18.24
CA LYS A 544 3.99 22.88 18.30
C LYS A 544 3.71 23.81 19.49
N LEU A 545 2.53 23.74 20.12
CA LEU A 545 2.10 24.73 21.14
C LEU A 545 1.17 24.15 22.24
N GLY A 546 0.91 22.84 22.27
CA GLY A 546 0.02 22.22 23.26
C GLY A 546 -1.46 22.61 23.13
N PHE A 547 -2.27 22.20 24.11
CA PHE A 547 -3.73 22.47 24.21
C PHE A 547 -4.08 23.97 24.07
N TYR A 548 -3.21 24.88 24.51
CA TYR A 548 -3.47 26.32 24.45
C TYR A 548 -3.53 26.88 23.04
N ALA A 549 -2.81 26.33 22.05
CA ALA A 549 -2.98 26.76 20.66
C ALA A 549 -4.38 26.50 20.10
N TYR A 550 -5.09 25.51 20.64
CA TYR A 550 -6.49 25.22 20.29
C TYR A 550 -7.43 26.28 20.87
N VAL A 551 -7.26 26.59 22.16
CA VAL A 551 -8.01 27.65 22.85
C VAL A 551 -7.72 29.03 22.23
N LEU A 552 -6.47 29.25 21.80
CA LEU A 552 -6.06 30.49 21.13
C LEU A 552 -6.72 30.70 19.77
N ASP A 553 -7.12 29.66 19.04
CA ASP A 553 -7.71 29.82 17.70
C ASP A 553 -9.16 30.31 17.75
N GLY A 554 -9.95 29.84 18.72
CA GLY A 554 -11.36 30.23 18.84
C GLY A 554 -11.60 31.53 19.61
N ILE A 555 -10.61 32.00 20.37
CA ILE A 555 -10.75 33.24 21.15
C ILE A 555 -10.36 34.50 20.34
N LYS A 556 -9.77 34.37 19.13
CA LYS A 556 -9.22 35.50 18.33
C LYS A 556 -10.21 36.60 17.93
N ASP A 557 -11.51 36.39 18.02
CA ASP A 557 -12.54 37.32 17.56
C ASP A 557 -13.60 37.58 18.64
N LEU A 558 -13.49 38.73 19.32
CA LEU A 558 -14.37 39.15 20.42
C LEU A 558 -15.86 39.10 20.06
N ASN A 559 -16.20 39.37 18.79
CA ASN A 559 -17.59 39.44 18.32
C ASN A 559 -18.23 38.07 18.09
N LYS A 560 -17.41 37.01 17.98
CA LYS A 560 -17.86 35.63 17.79
C LYS A 560 -17.86 34.82 19.08
N LEU A 561 -17.33 35.37 20.17
CA LEU A 561 -17.31 34.73 21.47
C LEU A 561 -18.73 34.63 22.02
N GLN A 562 -19.26 33.40 22.02
CA GLN A 562 -20.41 33.05 22.86
C GLN A 562 -19.90 32.83 24.28
N SER A 563 -20.64 33.36 25.25
CA SER A 563 -20.39 33.16 26.68
C SER A 563 -21.64 32.64 27.35
N GLU A 564 -21.45 31.98 28.47
CA GLU A 564 -22.51 31.47 29.33
C GLU A 564 -22.43 32.18 30.68
N HIS A 565 -23.56 32.69 31.15
CA HIS A 565 -23.68 33.25 32.50
C HIS A 565 -23.80 32.11 33.51
N LEU A 566 -22.75 31.89 34.29
CA LEU A 566 -22.64 30.78 35.21
C LEU A 566 -22.42 31.29 36.64
N ARG A 567 -23.05 30.61 37.59
CA ARG A 567 -22.66 30.65 38.99
C ARG A 567 -21.82 29.42 39.27
N VAL A 568 -20.57 29.61 39.64
CA VAL A 568 -19.59 28.55 39.85
C VAL A 568 -19.14 28.53 41.30
N THR A 569 -19.22 27.37 41.94
CA THR A 569 -18.75 27.14 43.30
C THR A 569 -17.59 26.16 43.29
N ILE A 570 -16.43 26.61 43.77
CA ILE A 570 -15.22 25.78 43.94
C ILE A 570 -14.65 26.02 45.34
N ASN A 571 -14.30 24.95 46.06
CA ASN A 571 -13.71 25.03 47.40
C ASN A 571 -14.54 25.89 48.39
N GLY A 572 -15.86 25.90 48.25
CA GLY A 572 -16.79 26.69 49.07
C GLY A 572 -16.87 28.19 48.73
N VAL A 573 -16.17 28.63 47.68
CA VAL A 573 -16.25 30.01 47.17
C VAL A 573 -17.13 30.02 45.92
N THR A 574 -18.17 30.85 45.94
CA THR A 574 -19.10 31.02 44.81
C THR A 574 -18.81 32.33 44.08
N GLU A 575 -18.65 32.25 42.77
CA GLU A 575 -18.59 33.39 41.86
C GLU A 575 -19.70 33.33 40.83
N GLU A 576 -20.18 34.48 40.36
CA GLU A 576 -21.19 34.58 39.31
C GLU A 576 -20.67 35.52 38.21
N ASN A 577 -20.44 34.98 37.01
CA ASN A 577 -19.76 35.66 35.91
C ASN A 577 -20.14 35.10 34.53
N GLU A 578 -19.73 35.80 33.48
CA GLU A 578 -19.81 35.34 32.09
C GLU A 578 -18.54 34.56 31.72
N PHE A 579 -18.68 33.31 31.28
CA PHE A 579 -17.57 32.43 30.91
C PHE A 579 -17.60 32.08 29.42
N VAL A 580 -16.46 32.21 28.74
CA VAL A 580 -16.32 31.80 27.33
C VAL A 580 -15.84 30.36 27.20
N PHE A 581 -15.16 29.84 28.20
CA PHE A 581 -14.61 28.48 28.17
C PHE A 581 -14.40 27.95 29.58
N GLY A 582 -14.63 26.66 29.77
CA GLY A 582 -14.22 25.96 30.97
C GLY A 582 -13.84 24.52 30.72
N ILE A 583 -12.86 24.04 31.49
CA ILE A 583 -12.41 22.65 31.46
C ILE A 583 -12.09 22.16 32.86
N VAL A 584 -12.50 20.93 33.15
CA VAL A 584 -12.24 20.18 34.38
C VAL A 584 -11.56 18.88 33.95
N ALA A 585 -10.25 18.76 34.18
CA ALA A 585 -9.45 17.62 33.75
C ALA A 585 -9.26 16.61 34.88
N SER A 586 -9.47 15.32 34.60
CA SER A 586 -9.24 14.20 35.52
C SER A 586 -7.94 13.47 35.21
N SER A 587 -7.64 13.24 33.92
CA SER A 587 -6.36 12.72 33.47
C SER A 587 -6.16 13.00 31.98
N SER A 588 -5.63 14.15 31.57
CA SER A 588 -5.37 14.40 30.14
C SER A 588 -4.45 15.58 29.83
N GLY A 589 -4.16 15.76 28.53
CA GLY A 589 -3.17 16.63 27.88
C GLY A 589 -3.15 18.13 28.18
N LEU A 590 -3.85 18.61 29.21
CA LEU A 590 -3.40 19.77 29.99
C LEU A 590 -2.03 19.49 30.62
N ALA A 591 -1.73 18.22 30.97
CA ALA A 591 -0.47 17.79 31.57
C ALA A 591 0.78 18.17 30.76
N GLY A 592 0.78 17.99 29.43
CA GLY A 592 1.92 18.40 28.60
C GLY A 592 2.17 19.91 28.58
N ALA A 593 1.15 20.71 28.92
CA ALA A 593 1.26 22.15 29.06
C ALA A 593 1.65 22.56 30.50
N LEU A 594 1.06 21.93 31.52
CA LEU A 594 1.29 22.22 32.96
C LEU A 594 2.62 21.64 33.52
N ASP A 595 3.07 20.47 33.03
CA ASP A 595 4.32 19.83 33.45
C ASP A 595 5.55 20.72 33.16
N TYR A 596 5.47 21.55 32.11
CA TYR A 596 6.55 22.45 31.71
C TYR A 596 6.87 23.54 32.74
N PHE A 597 5.97 23.77 33.72
CA PHE A 597 6.08 24.81 34.74
C PHE A 597 5.97 24.28 36.18
N GLY A 598 6.14 22.97 36.39
CA GLY A 598 6.27 22.36 37.72
C GLY A 598 4.95 22.07 38.44
N GLN A 599 3.81 22.11 37.75
CA GLN A 599 2.53 21.62 38.26
C GLN A 599 2.21 20.28 37.61
N LYS A 600 2.70 19.21 38.23
CA LYS A 600 2.51 17.85 37.74
C LYS A 600 1.06 17.42 37.95
N VAL A 601 0.36 17.10 36.87
CA VAL A 601 -0.96 16.45 36.95
C VAL A 601 -0.75 15.04 37.49
N VAL A 602 -1.45 14.71 38.58
CA VAL A 602 -1.33 13.41 39.24
C VAL A 602 -2.65 12.68 39.07
N ALA A 603 -2.60 11.53 38.41
CA ALA A 603 -3.80 10.79 38.01
C ALA A 603 -4.54 10.11 39.18
N ASP A 604 -4.03 10.16 40.40
CA ASP A 604 -4.48 9.35 41.55
C ASP A 604 -4.54 10.14 42.88
N ASP A 605 -4.48 11.47 42.83
CA ASP A 605 -4.48 12.34 44.01
C ASP A 605 -5.86 12.78 44.48
N GLY A 606 -6.90 12.51 43.69
CA GLY A 606 -8.30 12.83 43.96
C GLY A 606 -8.68 14.26 43.57
N LEU A 607 -7.86 14.97 42.80
CA LEU A 607 -8.11 16.36 42.43
C LEU A 607 -8.24 16.51 40.91
N PHE A 608 -9.11 17.41 40.49
CA PHE A 608 -9.16 17.92 39.14
C PHE A 608 -8.24 19.12 38.96
N GLU A 609 -7.74 19.31 37.75
CA GLU A 609 -7.26 20.60 37.28
C GLU A 609 -8.40 21.35 36.58
N VAL A 610 -8.78 22.50 37.14
CA VAL A 610 -9.90 23.31 36.66
C VAL A 610 -9.36 24.61 36.08
N LEU A 611 -9.75 24.91 34.83
CA LEU A 611 -9.43 26.16 34.15
C LEU A 611 -10.71 26.81 33.63
N PHE A 612 -10.99 28.03 34.07
CA PHE A 612 -12.07 28.85 33.56
C PHE A 612 -11.56 30.14 32.93
N ILE A 613 -12.18 30.52 31.82
CA ILE A 613 -11.88 31.76 31.10
C ILE A 613 -13.16 32.60 31.08
N ARG A 614 -13.12 33.74 31.76
CA ARG A 614 -14.19 34.74 31.76
C ARG A 614 -14.23 35.47 30.41
N ARG A 615 -15.40 36.02 30.07
CA ARG A 615 -15.60 36.78 28.83
C ARG A 615 -14.77 38.06 28.84
N PRO A 616 -13.78 38.23 27.92
CA PRO A 616 -13.14 39.52 27.75
C PRO A 616 -14.16 40.54 27.21
N THR A 617 -14.15 41.74 27.76
CA THR A 617 -15.05 42.84 27.41
C THR A 617 -14.42 43.85 26.45
N SER A 618 -13.10 43.80 26.28
CA SER A 618 -12.34 44.68 25.38
C SER A 618 -11.29 43.92 24.55
N PRO A 619 -10.85 44.47 23.40
CA PRO A 619 -9.73 43.90 22.63
C PRO A 619 -8.43 43.79 23.44
N MET A 620 -8.20 44.70 24.40
CA MET A 620 -7.02 44.65 25.28
C MET A 620 -7.07 43.46 26.23
N GLU A 621 -8.22 43.23 26.86
CA GLU A 621 -8.48 42.05 27.71
C GLU A 621 -8.34 40.76 26.90
N LEU A 622 -8.89 40.74 25.68
CA LEU A 622 -8.75 39.61 24.78
C LEU A 622 -7.27 39.30 24.46
N GLN A 623 -6.49 40.33 24.12
CA GLN A 623 -5.06 40.16 23.85
C GLN A 623 -4.30 39.72 25.11
N ALA A 624 -4.67 40.24 26.29
CA ALA A 624 -4.08 39.83 27.57
C ALA A 624 -4.38 38.35 27.87
N THR A 625 -5.61 37.88 27.65
CA THR A 625 -5.98 36.46 27.79
C THR A 625 -5.19 35.57 26.81
N ILE A 626 -5.06 35.99 25.55
CA ILE A 626 -4.25 35.27 24.55
C ILE A 626 -2.79 35.17 25.01
N ASN A 627 -2.21 36.28 25.46
CA ASN A 627 -0.84 36.31 25.95
C ASN A 627 -0.68 35.46 27.23
N ALA A 628 -1.66 35.49 28.13
CA ALA A 628 -1.65 34.72 29.37
C ALA A 628 -1.78 33.22 29.12
N LEU A 629 -2.57 32.77 28.15
CA LEU A 629 -2.60 31.37 27.72
C LEU A 629 -1.29 30.94 27.05
N GLY A 630 -0.73 31.79 26.18
CA GLY A 630 0.54 31.51 25.50
C GLY A 630 1.77 31.51 26.41
N SER A 631 1.77 32.36 27.44
CA SER A 631 2.78 32.42 28.51
C SER A 631 2.44 31.56 29.73
N GLN A 632 1.28 30.91 29.71
CA GLN A 632 0.72 30.08 30.79
C GLN A 632 0.65 30.76 32.16
N SER A 633 0.33 32.06 32.18
CA SER A 633 -0.02 32.81 33.40
C SER A 633 -1.50 32.58 33.75
N LEU A 634 -1.81 31.39 34.25
CA LEU A 634 -3.19 30.87 34.39
C LEU A 634 -4.00 31.40 35.58
N ASN A 635 -3.49 32.39 36.31
CA ASN A 635 -4.22 33.06 37.38
C ASN A 635 -4.14 34.58 37.20
N ASN A 636 -5.25 35.17 36.75
CA ASN A 636 -5.43 36.61 36.55
C ASN A 636 -6.94 36.96 36.55
N ASP A 637 -7.30 38.20 36.25
CA ASP A 637 -8.71 38.66 36.30
C ASP A 637 -9.66 37.91 35.34
N LEU A 638 -9.13 37.32 34.26
CA LEU A 638 -9.92 36.65 33.22
C LEU A 638 -9.70 35.14 33.17
N ILE A 639 -8.61 34.62 33.74
CA ILE A 639 -8.28 33.20 33.76
C ILE A 639 -8.14 32.76 35.21
N SER A 640 -8.89 31.74 35.60
CA SER A 640 -8.82 31.12 36.92
C SER A 640 -8.40 29.67 36.77
N PHE A 641 -7.30 29.29 37.44
CA PHE A 641 -6.81 27.93 37.51
C PHE A 641 -6.70 27.46 38.96
N CYS A 642 -7.29 26.31 39.26
CA CYS A 642 -7.21 25.72 40.60
C CYS A 642 -7.26 24.20 40.57
N ARG A 643 -6.94 23.60 41.71
CA ARG A 643 -7.11 22.16 41.96
C ARG A 643 -8.20 21.94 42.99
N THR A 644 -9.12 21.01 42.73
CA THR A 644 -10.25 20.72 43.61
C THR A 644 -10.81 19.33 43.34
N ASP A 645 -11.41 18.68 44.32
CA ASP A 645 -12.13 17.42 44.15
C ASP A 645 -13.58 17.61 43.67
N LYS A 646 -14.10 18.85 43.74
CA LYS A 646 -15.50 19.15 43.45
C LYS A 646 -15.70 20.51 42.76
N VAL A 647 -16.54 20.53 41.73
CA VAL A 647 -16.99 21.75 41.05
C VAL A 647 -18.51 21.75 40.93
N GLU A 648 -19.18 22.79 41.39
CA GLU A 648 -20.62 22.98 41.19
C GLU A 648 -20.87 24.18 40.27
N ILE A 649 -21.70 23.98 39.24
CA ILE A 649 -22.05 25.02 38.27
C ILE A 649 -23.57 25.10 38.14
N GLU A 650 -24.12 26.30 38.34
CA GLU A 650 -25.52 26.63 38.09
C GLU A 650 -25.62 27.59 36.89
N CYS A 651 -26.64 27.37 36.04
CA CYS A 651 -26.89 28.20 34.86
C CYS A 651 -28.38 28.38 34.61
N LEU A 652 -28.76 29.55 34.08
CA LEU A 652 -30.17 29.87 33.78
C LEU A 652 -30.71 29.12 32.55
N LYS A 653 -29.83 28.73 31.63
CA LYS A 653 -30.12 27.97 30.40
C LYS A 653 -29.36 26.65 30.42
N LYS A 654 -29.76 25.66 29.62
CA LYS A 654 -29.04 24.37 29.54
C LYS A 654 -27.59 24.57 29.08
N LEU A 655 -26.63 24.18 29.89
CA LEU A 655 -25.22 24.14 29.52
C LEU A 655 -24.88 22.83 28.80
N THR A 656 -24.23 22.95 27.65
CA THR A 656 -23.70 21.79 26.91
C THR A 656 -22.27 21.52 27.34
N TRP A 657 -22.02 20.29 27.75
CA TRP A 657 -20.69 19.78 28.05
C TRP A 657 -20.19 18.87 26.93
N ALA A 658 -18.88 18.74 26.80
CA ALA A 658 -18.21 17.63 26.15
C ALA A 658 -17.47 16.82 27.22
N LEU A 659 -17.75 15.53 27.31
CA LEU A 659 -17.06 14.58 28.20
C LEU A 659 -16.16 13.71 27.33
N ASP A 660 -14.84 13.82 27.52
CA ASP A 660 -13.82 13.18 26.66
C ASP A 660 -14.03 13.48 25.16
N GLY A 661 -14.60 14.65 24.85
CA GLY A 661 -14.96 15.09 23.50
C GLY A 661 -16.30 14.58 22.97
N GLU A 662 -17.10 13.87 23.77
CA GLU A 662 -18.48 13.50 23.42
C GLU A 662 -19.50 14.45 24.04
N LYS A 663 -20.40 14.99 23.20
CA LYS A 663 -21.42 15.95 23.62
C LYS A 663 -22.38 15.34 24.65
N CYS A 664 -22.44 15.95 25.82
CA CYS A 664 -23.40 15.68 26.87
C CYS A 664 -24.23 16.92 27.16
N VAL A 665 -25.55 16.82 27.03
CA VAL A 665 -26.46 17.91 27.43
C VAL A 665 -26.86 17.66 28.87
N ALA A 666 -26.56 18.60 29.75
CA ALA A 666 -26.96 18.54 31.15
C ALA A 666 -27.98 19.65 31.47
N GLY A 667 -28.55 19.59 32.69
CA GLY A 667 -29.65 20.44 33.14
C GLY A 667 -29.25 21.90 33.41
N SER A 668 -29.82 22.50 34.44
CA SER A 668 -29.46 23.85 34.93
C SER A 668 -28.51 23.84 36.13
N HIS A 669 -28.22 22.65 36.68
CA HIS A 669 -27.31 22.43 37.81
C HIS A 669 -26.39 21.25 37.46
N HIS A 670 -25.09 21.43 37.67
CA HIS A 670 -24.04 20.52 37.28
C HIS A 670 -23.08 20.34 38.44
N GLU A 671 -22.92 19.10 38.90
CA GLU A 671 -22.00 18.72 39.95
C GLU A 671 -20.95 17.80 39.34
N LEU A 672 -19.69 18.24 39.41
CA LEU A 672 -18.53 17.45 39.01
C LEU A 672 -17.79 16.99 40.26
N GLU A 673 -17.51 15.69 40.34
CA GLU A 673 -16.85 15.05 41.48
C GLU A 673 -15.70 14.17 40.99
N SER A 674 -14.53 14.29 41.62
CA SER A 674 -13.40 13.39 41.38
C SER A 674 -13.58 12.11 42.18
N LEU A 675 -13.79 11.00 41.46
CA LEU A 675 -13.85 9.68 42.07
C LEU A 675 -12.42 9.17 42.26
N ARG A 676 -11.90 9.42 43.46
CA ARG A 676 -10.52 9.08 43.81
C ARG A 676 -10.22 7.60 43.65
N ARG A 677 -9.14 7.28 42.91
CA ARG A 677 -8.55 5.95 42.71
C ARG A 677 -9.60 4.91 42.33
N ARG A 678 -10.51 5.33 41.46
CA ARG A 678 -11.75 4.60 41.18
C ARG A 678 -11.54 3.39 40.27
N ILE A 679 -10.59 3.45 39.35
CA ILE A 679 -10.26 2.35 38.45
C ILE A 679 -8.80 1.92 38.61
N LYS A 680 -8.53 0.67 38.25
CA LYS A 680 -7.19 0.07 38.23
C LYS A 680 -6.80 -0.18 36.79
N ILE A 681 -5.69 0.38 36.33
CA ILE A 681 -5.14 0.11 35.00
C ILE A 681 -3.86 -0.72 35.16
N VAL A 682 -3.61 -1.67 34.26
CA VAL A 682 -2.39 -2.49 34.25
C VAL A 682 -1.60 -2.23 32.98
N PHE A 683 -0.32 -1.87 33.13
CA PHE A 683 0.65 -1.67 32.06
C PHE A 683 2.08 -1.62 32.56
#